data_AF-A0A821X7Q5-F1
#
_entry.id   AF-A0A821X7Q5-F1
#
_cell.length_a   1.000
_cell.length_b   1.000
_cell.length_c   1.000
_cell.angle_alpha   90.00
_cell.angle_beta   90.00
_cell.angle_gamma   90.00
#
_symmetry.space_group_name_H-M   'P 1'
#
loop_
_entity.id
_entity.type
_entity.pdbx_description
1 polymer ?
#
loop_
_entity_poly.entity_id
_entity_poly.type
_entity_poly.pdbx_seq_one_letter_code
_entity_poly.pdbx_strand_id
1 'polypeptide(L)'
;MPRGQNTAPTVEQISKDRITLLSEQYWASYALQRRAYDRLVVDEIYIKELLGTNFNLRRIILLEFSQYLENFLWPNLNPDQCSPYHVMSVCVMVNEKFRERVQPWDAITAHPEHFGKFLSRVMHLCLEGDELSIKEQTILIMFLDHCFNSLELDVIRSQIQKIVGLTIWTNLTSERREYEFQKTPKFRKLWKLICKKDEKLENEELQTTLFERTFLRKLAEKFLHLIENIQSINNTDQYSYETVIYAERFLELFTDIIVQLPTRRFFNVVLDNINFVIRCFLSSFIKSLTKTNENMDIDITQTFIKKKIQTENDEEEEQQQQATSKTANLFHKMLTNFKFYSNFEINDTTGETLTQNEMIEKHYEKVLQLQTAIFKHFREEMPTFPLQNIQSIDKRDILNDEFDKLTDEQLKSIASSLQPPIQINNRELLIEVLISEHERVQSHLESINTLPLYPTEETIWDEDIVPTEFYNGETCLALPKLNLQFLTLHDYLLRNFHLFRLESTYEIRQDIEDSVSRMKPWQNDATIINDKTDQPQQQCIFGGWSRMAQSITNFTIVEVGKANIGELHPSRVRADVTLVLNTRADIKQEWENLRRHDICFLITCKPLTKVGTTYDYRQPFIPQVGLTYVRGCEIEGMLNIDGRVIEEGVDEKPVFSGDTRTWRVWLDPNQYQADIQATLNGSEDVYDTFNILMRRKPKENNFKAVLETIRDLMNTNAVVPDWLQDLILGYGDPASAHYTNMKNKIPTLDWNDTFIDVKHLRASFPDYKIRATEDDRSKHVPPF
;
A
#
# COMPACT_ATOMS: atom_id res chain seq x y z
N MET A 1 9.75 1.15 -32.43
CA MET A 1 10.68 2.23 -31.99
C MET A 1 10.98 2.04 -30.50
N PRO A 2 12.20 2.31 -30.00
CA PRO A 2 12.54 2.06 -28.60
C PRO A 2 11.76 3.04 -27.69
N ARG A 3 11.15 2.51 -26.62
CA ARG A 3 10.65 3.33 -25.51
C ARG A 3 11.81 4.18 -24.98
N GLY A 4 11.62 5.49 -24.98
CA GLY A 4 12.70 6.48 -24.89
C GLY A 4 13.55 6.31 -23.64
N GLN A 5 14.83 6.01 -23.84
CA GLN A 5 15.85 6.48 -22.92
C GLN A 5 15.73 8.02 -22.88
N ASN A 6 15.46 8.57 -21.70
CA ASN A 6 15.58 9.99 -21.44
C ASN A 6 17.05 10.40 -21.58
N THR A 7 17.50 10.65 -22.80
CA THR A 7 18.74 11.39 -23.03
C THR A 7 18.55 12.80 -22.48
N ALA A 8 19.25 13.13 -21.40
CA ALA A 8 19.27 14.48 -20.86
C ALA A 8 19.66 15.47 -21.98
N PRO A 9 18.92 16.57 -22.17
CA PRO A 9 19.21 17.53 -23.23
C PRO A 9 20.59 18.17 -23.02
N THR A 10 21.29 18.48 -24.11
CA THR A 10 22.57 19.19 -23.99
C THR A 10 22.35 20.61 -23.48
N VAL A 11 23.36 21.20 -22.84
CA VAL A 11 23.28 22.59 -22.30
C VAL A 11 22.85 23.59 -23.39
N GLU A 12 23.26 23.38 -24.64
CA GLU A 12 22.84 24.20 -25.79
C GLU A 12 21.36 24.02 -26.20
N GLN A 13 20.78 22.84 -25.98
CA GLN A 13 19.36 22.60 -26.23
C GLN A 13 18.50 23.25 -25.14
N ILE A 14 18.96 23.22 -23.89
CA ILE A 14 18.28 23.88 -22.76
C ILE A 14 18.30 25.40 -22.92
N SER A 15 19.43 26.00 -23.33
CA SER A 15 19.55 27.46 -23.47
C SER A 15 18.72 28.04 -24.62
N LYS A 16 18.42 27.24 -25.65
CA LYS A 16 17.54 27.63 -26.76
C LYS A 16 16.07 27.28 -26.52
N ASP A 17 15.75 26.62 -25.42
CA ASP A 17 14.39 26.22 -25.10
C ASP A 17 13.52 27.44 -24.79
N ARG A 18 12.27 27.40 -25.27
CA ARG A 18 11.31 28.47 -25.07
C ARG A 18 10.99 28.75 -23.59
N ILE A 19 10.92 27.72 -22.74
CA ILE A 19 10.69 27.89 -21.29
C ILE A 19 11.87 28.62 -20.68
N THR A 20 13.10 28.23 -21.02
CA THR A 20 14.32 28.90 -20.54
C THR A 20 14.34 30.38 -20.95
N LEU A 21 14.05 30.69 -22.22
CA LEU A 21 13.98 32.07 -22.70
C LEU A 21 12.89 32.90 -22.00
N LEU A 22 11.72 32.31 -21.71
CA LEU A 22 10.68 32.97 -20.93
C LEU A 22 11.12 33.17 -19.49
N SER A 23 11.79 32.18 -18.89
CA SER A 23 12.29 32.29 -17.52
C SER A 23 13.25 33.47 -17.38
N GLU A 24 14.22 33.63 -18.30
CA GLU A 24 15.17 34.73 -18.30
C GLU A 24 14.51 36.11 -18.46
N GLN A 25 13.38 36.17 -19.17
CA GLN A 25 12.64 37.42 -19.37
C GLN A 25 11.81 37.82 -18.15
N TYR A 26 11.29 36.86 -17.37
CA TYR A 26 10.23 37.14 -16.40
C TYR A 26 10.56 36.75 -14.95
N TRP A 27 11.20 35.61 -14.68
CA TRP A 27 11.29 35.11 -13.29
C TRP A 27 12.64 34.52 -12.87
N ALA A 28 13.54 34.17 -13.78
CA ALA A 28 14.84 33.59 -13.46
C ALA A 28 15.64 34.49 -12.50
N SER A 29 16.15 33.89 -11.43
CA SER A 29 16.83 34.60 -10.33
C SER A 29 18.16 35.24 -10.76
N TYR A 30 18.81 34.69 -11.80
CA TYR A 30 20.08 35.19 -12.34
C TYR A 30 19.92 36.27 -13.43
N ALA A 31 18.69 36.60 -13.84
CA ALA A 31 18.45 37.59 -14.88
C ALA A 31 18.72 39.03 -14.38
N LEU A 32 19.54 39.79 -15.12
CA LEU A 32 19.92 41.17 -14.76
C LEU A 32 18.74 42.16 -14.78
N GLN A 33 17.74 41.94 -15.66
CA GLN A 33 16.51 42.73 -15.76
C GLN A 33 15.34 41.81 -16.10
N ARG A 34 14.27 41.87 -15.30
CA ARG A 34 13.03 41.10 -15.50
C ARG A 34 11.89 42.02 -15.93
N ARG A 35 11.02 41.52 -16.81
CA ARG A 35 9.75 42.17 -17.16
C ARG A 35 8.77 42.11 -15.99
N ALA A 36 7.79 43.01 -16.00
CA ALA A 36 6.68 42.95 -15.06
C ALA A 36 5.83 41.69 -15.30
N TYR A 37 5.13 41.24 -14.25
CA TYR A 37 4.21 40.12 -14.33
C TYR A 37 3.13 40.34 -15.40
N ASP A 38 2.88 39.31 -16.20
CA ASP A 38 1.80 39.26 -17.18
C ASP A 38 1.08 37.91 -17.08
N ARG A 39 -0.22 37.95 -16.76
CA ARG A 39 -1.07 36.77 -16.63
C ARG A 39 -1.14 35.94 -17.92
N LEU A 40 -1.03 36.59 -19.08
CA LEU A 40 -1.12 35.90 -20.37
C LEU A 40 0.06 34.95 -20.59
N VAL A 41 1.19 35.19 -19.93
CA VAL A 41 2.35 34.29 -19.98
C VAL A 41 2.03 32.97 -19.27
N VAL A 42 1.30 33.00 -18.16
CA VAL A 42 0.85 31.80 -17.45
C VAL A 42 -0.11 30.99 -18.33
N ASP A 43 -1.12 31.65 -18.89
CA ASP A 43 -2.10 31.02 -19.77
C ASP A 43 -1.42 30.42 -21.01
N GLU A 44 -0.44 31.12 -21.61
CA GLU A 44 0.29 30.65 -22.77
C GLU A 44 1.20 29.45 -22.47
N ILE A 45 1.90 29.47 -21.33
CA ILE A 45 2.71 28.33 -20.86
C ILE A 45 1.79 27.12 -20.63
N TYR A 46 0.67 27.30 -19.94
CA TYR A 46 -0.26 26.22 -19.67
C TYR A 46 -0.80 25.60 -20.96
N ILE A 47 -1.34 26.42 -21.87
CA ILE A 47 -1.98 25.93 -23.09
C ILE A 47 -0.96 25.29 -24.04
N LYS A 48 0.22 25.91 -24.25
CA LYS A 48 1.17 25.44 -25.27
C LYS A 48 2.16 24.42 -24.74
N GLU A 49 2.65 24.58 -23.52
CA GLU A 49 3.75 23.77 -22.98
C GLU A 49 3.26 22.65 -22.08
N LEU A 50 2.17 22.84 -21.33
CA LEU A 50 1.60 21.79 -20.48
C LEU A 50 0.51 21.02 -21.23
N LEU A 51 -0.66 21.63 -21.45
CA LEU A 51 -1.80 20.99 -22.11
C LEU A 51 -1.47 20.54 -23.54
N GLY A 52 -0.85 21.42 -24.34
CA GLY A 52 -0.49 21.16 -25.73
C GLY A 52 0.53 20.04 -25.95
N THR A 53 1.29 19.67 -24.91
CA THR A 53 2.22 18.54 -24.92
C THR A 53 1.69 17.32 -24.17
N ASN A 54 0.40 17.35 -23.79
CA ASN A 54 -0.24 16.39 -22.89
C ASN A 54 0.57 16.18 -21.61
N PHE A 55 0.90 17.27 -20.91
CA PHE A 55 1.66 17.29 -19.66
C PHE A 55 2.97 16.49 -19.76
N ASN A 56 3.75 16.76 -20.81
CA ASN A 56 5.01 16.07 -21.01
C ASN A 56 5.96 16.36 -19.85
N LEU A 57 6.47 15.28 -19.24
CA LEU A 57 7.29 15.37 -18.04
C LEU A 57 8.52 16.27 -18.19
N ARG A 58 9.16 16.28 -19.36
CA ARG A 58 10.35 17.13 -19.59
C ARG A 58 10.00 18.62 -19.55
N ARG A 59 8.82 19.03 -20.00
CA ARG A 59 8.38 20.44 -19.93
C ARG A 59 8.14 20.86 -18.48
N ILE A 60 7.53 19.96 -17.70
CA ILE A 60 7.25 20.17 -16.27
C ILE A 60 8.56 20.32 -15.48
N ILE A 61 9.52 19.41 -15.68
CA ILE A 61 10.84 19.48 -15.05
C ILE A 61 11.56 20.79 -15.39
N LEU A 62 11.50 21.25 -16.65
CA LEU A 62 12.12 22.52 -17.04
C LEU A 62 11.49 23.73 -16.34
N LEU A 63 10.17 23.73 -16.14
CA LEU A 63 9.47 24.79 -15.39
C LEU A 63 9.86 24.77 -13.91
N GLU A 64 9.87 23.59 -13.29
CA GLU A 64 10.27 23.41 -11.89
C GLU A 64 11.72 23.88 -11.67
N PHE A 65 12.65 23.42 -12.51
CA PHE A 65 14.07 23.79 -12.42
C PHE A 65 14.28 25.31 -12.58
N SER A 66 13.43 25.97 -13.36
CA SER A 66 13.46 27.42 -13.55
C SER A 66 12.87 28.23 -12.38
N GLN A 67 12.41 27.56 -11.30
CA GLN A 67 11.75 28.16 -10.14
C GLN A 67 10.45 28.90 -10.51
N TYR A 68 9.66 28.29 -11.41
CA TYR A 68 8.42 28.87 -11.92
C TYR A 68 7.39 29.11 -10.81
N LEU A 69 7.30 28.21 -9.83
CA LEU A 69 6.37 28.33 -8.70
C LEU A 69 6.75 29.51 -7.79
N GLU A 70 8.01 29.55 -7.36
CA GLU A 70 8.52 30.44 -6.32
C GLU A 70 8.68 31.87 -6.83
N ASN A 71 9.07 32.05 -8.09
CA ASN A 71 9.40 33.36 -8.62
C ASN A 71 8.32 33.97 -9.52
N PHE A 72 7.39 33.17 -10.04
CA PHE A 72 6.38 33.66 -11.00
C PHE A 72 4.93 33.35 -10.60
N LEU A 73 4.60 32.11 -10.25
CA LEU A 73 3.21 31.72 -9.99
C LEU A 73 2.70 32.23 -8.64
N TRP A 74 3.35 31.84 -7.54
CA TRP A 74 2.82 32.08 -6.20
C TRP A 74 2.87 33.55 -5.77
N PRO A 75 3.98 34.29 -5.94
CA PRO A 75 4.05 35.70 -5.54
C PRO A 75 3.08 36.62 -6.30
N ASN A 76 2.65 36.21 -7.50
CA ASN A 76 1.74 36.98 -8.35
C ASN A 76 0.31 36.40 -8.35
N LEU A 77 0.00 35.45 -7.47
CA LEU A 77 -1.32 34.85 -7.39
C LEU A 77 -2.32 35.86 -6.80
N ASN A 78 -3.33 36.22 -7.59
CA ASN A 78 -4.53 36.90 -7.08
C ASN A 78 -5.71 35.93 -7.14
N PRO A 79 -6.14 35.34 -6.01
CA PRO A 79 -7.19 34.32 -5.99
C PRO A 79 -8.52 34.79 -6.61
N ASP A 80 -8.83 36.09 -6.52
CA ASP A 80 -10.09 36.64 -7.01
C ASP A 80 -10.10 36.87 -8.54
N GLN A 81 -8.93 36.85 -9.19
CA GLN A 81 -8.77 37.14 -10.63
C GLN A 81 -7.98 36.07 -11.40
N CYS A 82 -7.53 35.01 -10.72
CA CYS A 82 -6.70 33.97 -11.33
C CYS A 82 -7.50 33.11 -12.32
N SER A 83 -6.88 32.80 -13.46
CA SER A 83 -7.44 31.88 -14.45
C SER A 83 -7.38 30.44 -13.92
N PRO A 84 -8.24 29.52 -14.41
CA PRO A 84 -8.09 28.09 -14.12
C PRO A 84 -6.68 27.58 -14.47
N TYR A 85 -6.05 28.13 -15.52
CA TYR A 85 -4.70 27.78 -15.95
C TYR A 85 -3.63 28.15 -14.92
N HIS A 86 -3.77 29.27 -14.21
CA HIS A 86 -2.88 29.64 -13.11
C HIS A 86 -3.00 28.65 -11.96
N VAL A 87 -4.23 28.32 -11.58
CA VAL A 87 -4.50 27.35 -10.50
C VAL A 87 -3.92 25.98 -10.83
N MET A 88 -4.18 25.50 -12.04
CA MET A 88 -3.64 24.23 -12.53
C MET A 88 -2.11 24.24 -12.59
N SER A 89 -1.49 25.33 -13.06
CA SER A 89 -0.02 25.45 -13.11
C SER A 89 0.61 25.35 -11.73
N VAL A 90 0.00 25.94 -10.69
CA VAL A 90 0.47 25.78 -9.30
C VAL A 90 0.36 24.32 -8.86
N CYS A 91 -0.77 23.66 -9.13
CA CYS A 91 -0.96 22.25 -8.79
C CYS A 91 0.09 21.36 -9.48
N VAL A 92 0.37 21.58 -10.77
CA VAL A 92 1.39 20.83 -11.52
C VAL A 92 2.77 20.99 -10.88
N MET A 93 3.17 22.22 -10.52
CA MET A 93 4.49 22.46 -9.90
C MET A 93 4.60 21.83 -8.52
N VAL A 94 3.56 21.91 -7.70
CA VAL A 94 3.55 21.26 -6.38
C VAL A 94 3.68 19.74 -6.52
N ASN A 95 2.87 19.12 -7.38
CA ASN A 95 2.93 17.68 -7.62
C ASN A 95 4.31 17.24 -8.13
N GLU A 96 4.93 18.02 -9.02
CA GLU A 96 6.27 17.73 -9.52
C GLU A 96 7.32 17.78 -8.40
N LYS A 97 7.24 18.77 -7.51
CA LYS A 97 8.15 18.87 -6.36
C LYS A 97 8.04 17.66 -5.43
N PHE A 98 6.84 17.14 -5.20
CA PHE A 98 6.65 15.87 -4.48
C PHE A 98 7.28 14.68 -5.23
N ARG A 99 7.10 14.61 -6.55
CA ARG A 99 7.69 13.55 -7.40
C ARG A 99 9.22 13.53 -7.33
N GLU A 100 9.85 14.70 -7.35
CA GLU A 100 11.31 14.89 -7.24
C GLU A 100 11.82 14.90 -5.79
N ARG A 101 10.93 14.75 -4.79
CA ARG A 101 11.25 14.73 -3.35
C ARG A 101 11.98 16.01 -2.87
N VAL A 102 11.58 17.16 -3.41
CA VAL A 102 12.05 18.49 -2.96
C VAL A 102 10.96 19.21 -2.15
N GLN A 103 11.33 20.20 -1.34
CA GLN A 103 10.39 20.92 -0.47
C GLN A 103 9.32 21.66 -1.31
N PRO A 104 8.03 21.26 -1.24
CA PRO A 104 7.00 21.80 -2.11
C PRO A 104 6.32 23.05 -1.56
N TRP A 105 6.43 23.28 -0.24
CA TRP A 105 5.60 24.25 0.48
C TRP A 105 6.29 25.56 0.84
N ASP A 106 7.61 25.70 0.64
CA ASP A 106 8.38 26.86 1.11
C ASP A 106 7.83 28.21 0.58
N ALA A 107 7.48 28.28 -0.71
CA ALA A 107 6.89 29.49 -1.29
C ALA A 107 5.51 29.81 -0.70
N ILE A 108 4.71 28.78 -0.43
CA ILE A 108 3.35 28.90 0.10
C ILE A 108 3.38 29.30 1.57
N THR A 109 4.30 28.75 2.36
CA THR A 109 4.45 29.08 3.79
C THR A 109 5.03 30.48 4.00
N ALA A 110 5.86 30.98 3.06
CA ALA A 110 6.35 32.35 3.08
C ALA A 110 5.25 33.40 2.84
N HIS A 111 4.22 33.07 2.04
CA HIS A 111 3.09 33.94 1.69
C HIS A 111 1.74 33.20 1.85
N PRO A 112 1.29 32.92 3.08
CA PRO A 112 0.17 32.03 3.36
C PRO A 112 -1.22 32.64 3.11
N GLU A 113 -1.33 33.96 2.99
CA GLU A 113 -2.58 34.72 2.96
C GLU A 113 -3.55 34.30 1.83
N HIS A 114 -3.02 33.81 0.72
CA HIS A 114 -3.80 33.45 -0.46
C HIS A 114 -4.21 31.97 -0.50
N PHE A 115 -3.63 31.12 0.35
CA PHE A 115 -3.80 29.68 0.28
C PHE A 115 -5.25 29.22 0.51
N GLY A 116 -5.98 29.82 1.46
CA GLY A 116 -7.37 29.44 1.72
C GLY A 116 -8.29 29.65 0.52
N LYS A 117 -8.19 30.80 -0.15
CA LYS A 117 -8.96 31.09 -1.38
C LYS A 117 -8.50 30.23 -2.56
N PHE A 118 -7.19 30.00 -2.68
CA PHE A 118 -6.62 29.12 -3.69
C PHE A 118 -7.15 27.69 -3.57
N LEU A 119 -7.12 27.11 -2.37
CA LEU A 119 -7.63 25.76 -2.12
C LEU A 119 -9.14 25.68 -2.39
N SER A 120 -9.91 26.71 -2.02
CA SER A 120 -11.33 26.79 -2.39
C SER A 120 -11.52 26.71 -3.91
N ARG A 121 -10.71 27.43 -4.70
CA ARG A 121 -10.77 27.35 -6.16
C ARG A 121 -10.42 25.96 -6.71
N VAL A 122 -9.40 25.30 -6.14
CA VAL A 122 -9.06 23.90 -6.45
C VAL A 122 -10.24 22.97 -6.17
N MET A 123 -10.91 23.11 -5.02
CA MET A 123 -12.08 22.31 -4.66
C MET A 123 -13.24 22.51 -5.65
N HIS A 124 -13.51 23.75 -6.08
CA HIS A 124 -14.50 24.02 -7.12
C HIS A 124 -14.14 23.34 -8.44
N LEU A 125 -12.88 23.44 -8.89
CA LEU A 125 -12.43 22.78 -10.12
C LEU A 125 -12.56 21.24 -10.06
N CYS A 126 -12.36 20.64 -8.88
CA CYS A 126 -12.56 19.19 -8.71
C CYS A 126 -14.00 18.76 -8.96
N LEU A 127 -14.98 19.57 -8.54
CA LEU A 127 -16.40 19.25 -8.69
C LEU A 127 -16.96 19.67 -10.05
N GLU A 128 -16.69 20.91 -10.47
CA GLU A 128 -17.28 21.56 -11.66
C GLU A 128 -16.48 21.31 -12.95
N GLY A 129 -15.36 20.58 -12.88
CA GLY A 129 -14.42 20.39 -13.98
C GLY A 129 -14.84 19.45 -15.10
N ASP A 130 -16.12 19.41 -15.51
CA ASP A 130 -16.54 18.61 -16.66
C ASP A 130 -15.89 19.08 -17.98
N GLU A 131 -15.44 20.34 -18.01
CA GLU A 131 -14.63 20.91 -19.11
C GLU A 131 -13.14 20.54 -19.04
N LEU A 132 -12.67 20.05 -17.88
CA LEU A 132 -11.29 19.61 -17.70
C LEU A 132 -11.12 18.19 -18.20
N SER A 133 -10.00 17.93 -18.88
CA SER A 133 -9.61 16.57 -19.23
C SER A 133 -9.44 15.70 -17.98
N ILE A 134 -9.60 14.39 -18.13
CA ILE A 134 -9.40 13.44 -17.01
C ILE A 134 -8.00 13.61 -16.40
N LYS A 135 -6.99 13.88 -17.23
CA LYS A 135 -5.62 14.14 -16.76
C LYS A 135 -5.49 15.39 -15.90
N GLU A 136 -6.17 16.48 -16.26
CA GLU A 136 -6.25 17.68 -15.43
C GLU A 136 -6.97 17.41 -14.10
N GLN A 137 -8.07 16.64 -14.13
CA GLN A 137 -8.74 16.23 -12.91
C GLN A 137 -7.83 15.38 -12.01
N THR A 138 -7.02 14.47 -12.58
CA THR A 138 -6.01 13.69 -11.84
C THR A 138 -4.98 14.58 -11.15
N ILE A 139 -4.50 15.64 -11.82
CA ILE A 139 -3.55 16.60 -11.23
C ILE A 139 -4.14 17.29 -10.00
N LEU A 140 -5.42 17.66 -10.04
CA LEU A 140 -6.12 18.25 -8.90
C LEU A 140 -6.25 17.26 -7.73
N ILE A 141 -6.59 16.00 -8.03
CA ILE A 141 -6.69 14.93 -7.02
C ILE A 141 -5.33 14.69 -6.35
N MET A 142 -4.25 14.62 -7.12
CA MET A 142 -2.88 14.50 -6.59
C MET A 142 -2.49 15.69 -5.71
N PHE A 143 -2.83 16.91 -6.13
CA PHE A 143 -2.57 18.09 -5.32
C PHE A 143 -3.33 18.07 -3.99
N LEU A 144 -4.60 17.67 -4.01
CA LEU A 144 -5.38 17.49 -2.79
C LEU A 144 -4.76 16.42 -1.88
N ASP A 145 -4.29 15.30 -2.45
CA ASP A 145 -3.62 14.23 -1.70
C ASP A 145 -2.40 14.77 -0.95
N HIS A 146 -1.58 15.58 -1.63
CA HIS A 146 -0.46 16.27 -1.01
C HIS A 146 -0.88 17.23 0.12
N CYS A 147 -1.99 17.96 -0.02
CA CYS A 147 -2.51 18.78 1.08
C CYS A 147 -2.95 17.94 2.28
N PHE A 148 -3.63 16.81 2.07
CA PHE A 148 -4.04 15.91 3.15
C PHE A 148 -2.85 15.19 3.81
N ASN A 149 -1.74 15.04 3.08
CA ASN A 149 -0.51 14.45 3.59
C ASN A 149 0.46 15.46 4.26
N SER A 150 0.12 16.75 4.30
CA SER A 150 0.98 17.82 4.86
C SER A 150 0.30 18.63 5.99
N LEU A 151 -0.37 17.93 6.92
CA LEU A 151 -1.09 18.54 8.04
C LEU A 151 -0.19 19.10 9.15
N GLU A 152 1.12 18.85 9.09
CA GLU A 152 2.12 19.48 9.96
C GLU A 152 2.24 20.99 9.70
N LEU A 153 1.85 21.46 8.52
CA LEU A 153 1.88 22.87 8.15
C LEU A 153 0.58 23.57 8.57
N ASP A 154 0.69 24.59 9.42
CA ASP A 154 -0.46 25.36 9.93
C ASP A 154 -1.35 25.95 8.84
N VAL A 155 -0.74 26.48 7.78
CA VAL A 155 -1.46 27.08 6.64
C VAL A 155 -2.36 26.05 5.95
N ILE A 156 -1.92 24.79 5.84
CA ILE A 156 -2.68 23.71 5.21
C ILE A 156 -3.70 23.15 6.20
N ARG A 157 -3.24 22.78 7.40
CA ARG A 157 -4.07 22.21 8.47
C ARG A 157 -5.29 23.04 8.78
N SER A 158 -5.15 24.36 8.86
CA SER A 158 -6.26 25.28 9.14
C SER A 158 -7.37 25.26 8.09
N GLN A 159 -7.05 24.95 6.82
CA GLN A 159 -8.04 24.82 5.76
C GLN A 159 -8.62 23.40 5.70
N ILE A 160 -7.78 22.37 5.81
CA ILE A 160 -8.23 20.97 5.78
C ILE A 160 -9.20 20.67 6.94
N GLN A 161 -8.98 21.22 8.14
CA GLN A 161 -9.88 21.01 9.29
C GLN A 161 -11.33 21.44 9.01
N LYS A 162 -11.57 22.40 8.11
CA LYS A 162 -12.91 22.84 7.74
C LYS A 162 -13.69 21.78 6.95
N ILE A 163 -12.97 20.94 6.21
CA ILE A 163 -13.54 19.91 5.32
C ILE A 163 -13.47 18.49 5.88
N VAL A 164 -12.87 18.28 7.07
CA VAL A 164 -12.86 16.98 7.77
C VAL A 164 -13.42 17.01 9.20
N GLY A 165 -13.73 18.20 9.73
CA GLY A 165 -14.25 18.36 11.08
C GLY A 165 -15.67 17.83 11.28
N LEU A 166 -16.15 17.83 12.53
CA LEU A 166 -17.51 17.36 12.89
C LEU A 166 -18.62 18.00 12.03
N THR A 167 -18.39 19.21 11.52
CA THR A 167 -19.30 19.96 10.64
C THR A 167 -19.72 19.20 9.38
N ILE A 168 -18.89 18.26 8.88
CA ILE A 168 -19.23 17.45 7.71
C ILE A 168 -20.36 16.46 7.97
N TRP A 169 -20.74 16.21 9.22
CA TRP A 169 -21.92 15.39 9.54
C TRP A 169 -23.24 16.03 9.12
N THR A 170 -23.21 17.25 8.54
CA THR A 170 -24.35 17.78 7.78
C THR A 170 -24.74 16.88 6.61
N ASN A 171 -23.82 16.06 6.09
CA ASN A 171 -24.06 15.10 5.01
C ASN A 171 -24.75 13.81 5.46
N LEU A 172 -24.89 13.57 6.77
CA LEU A 172 -25.55 12.40 7.31
C LEU A 172 -27.07 12.61 7.40
N THR A 173 -27.85 11.52 7.39
CA THR A 173 -29.27 11.59 7.74
C THR A 173 -29.45 11.97 9.21
N SER A 174 -30.65 12.46 9.56
CA SER A 174 -30.95 12.83 10.95
C SER A 174 -30.91 11.62 11.88
N GLU A 175 -31.39 10.46 11.43
CA GLU A 175 -31.31 9.21 12.20
C GLU A 175 -29.87 8.74 12.36
N ARG A 176 -29.05 8.78 11.30
CA ARG A 176 -27.64 8.39 11.39
C ARG A 176 -26.85 9.28 12.35
N ARG A 177 -27.03 10.60 12.28
CA ARG A 177 -26.41 11.53 13.26
C ARG A 177 -26.81 11.22 14.68
N GLU A 178 -28.09 10.95 14.90
CA GLU A 178 -28.61 10.67 16.24
C GLU A 178 -27.99 9.40 16.82
N TYR A 179 -27.84 8.36 16.00
CA TYR A 179 -27.14 7.12 16.36
C TYR A 179 -25.68 7.38 16.77
N GLU A 180 -24.91 8.17 16.00
CA GLU A 180 -23.54 8.51 16.38
C GLU A 180 -23.47 9.37 17.66
N PHE A 181 -24.46 10.24 17.89
CA PHE A 181 -24.55 11.02 19.13
C PHE A 181 -24.88 10.17 20.35
N GLN A 182 -25.57 9.04 20.20
CA GLN A 182 -25.82 8.11 21.31
C GLN A 182 -24.53 7.41 21.73
N LYS A 183 -23.69 7.02 20.76
CA LYS A 183 -22.35 6.47 21.03
C LYS A 183 -21.44 7.50 21.71
N THR A 184 -21.45 8.74 21.23
CA THR A 184 -20.62 9.82 21.78
C THR A 184 -21.46 11.07 22.12
N PRO A 185 -22.10 11.13 23.32
CA PRO A 185 -22.99 12.23 23.71
C PRO A 185 -22.36 13.63 23.72
N LYS A 186 -21.02 13.71 23.84
CA LYS A 186 -20.26 14.97 23.78
C LYS A 186 -20.44 15.68 22.43
N PHE A 187 -20.51 14.93 21.32
CA PHE A 187 -20.66 15.50 19.98
C PHE A 187 -22.00 16.20 19.78
N ARG A 188 -23.09 15.74 20.42
CA ARG A 188 -24.39 16.42 20.38
C ARG A 188 -24.30 17.86 20.89
N LYS A 189 -23.54 18.09 21.96
CA LYS A 189 -23.37 19.44 22.54
C LYS A 189 -22.61 20.35 21.58
N LEU A 190 -21.54 19.83 20.97
CA LEU A 190 -20.76 20.55 19.96
C LEU A 190 -21.58 20.86 18.71
N TRP A 191 -22.37 19.90 18.22
CA TRP A 191 -23.26 20.08 17.08
C TRP A 191 -24.28 21.21 17.30
N LYS A 192 -24.90 21.28 18.49
CA LYS A 192 -25.80 22.39 18.85
C LYS A 192 -25.10 23.75 18.83
N LEU A 193 -23.82 23.81 19.19
CA LEU A 193 -23.03 25.05 19.12
C LEU A 193 -22.71 25.44 17.67
N ILE A 194 -22.42 24.45 16.81
CA ILE A 194 -22.21 24.66 15.37
C ILE A 194 -23.48 25.25 14.75
N CYS A 195 -24.66 24.64 14.96
CA CYS A 195 -25.91 25.15 14.42
C CYS A 195 -26.21 26.60 14.88
N LYS A 196 -25.98 26.91 16.16
CA LYS A 196 -26.14 28.27 16.69
C LYS A 196 -25.15 29.30 16.12
N LYS A 197 -23.98 28.85 15.67
CA LYS A 197 -23.02 29.71 14.95
C LYS A 197 -23.50 29.95 13.53
N ASP A 198 -23.98 28.90 12.86
CA ASP A 198 -24.49 28.99 11.48
C ASP A 198 -25.67 29.97 11.37
N GLU A 199 -26.56 30.01 12.36
CA GLU A 199 -27.67 30.97 12.46
C GLU A 199 -27.21 32.45 12.46
N LYS A 200 -25.94 32.72 12.75
CA LYS A 200 -25.37 34.07 12.82
C LYS A 200 -24.53 34.46 11.61
N LEU A 201 -24.26 33.52 10.71
CA LEU A 201 -23.45 33.79 9.52
C LEU A 201 -24.27 34.56 8.48
N GLU A 202 -23.60 35.43 7.73
CA GLU A 202 -24.19 36.04 6.54
C GLU A 202 -24.40 34.98 5.44
N ASN A 203 -25.30 35.24 4.49
CA ASN A 203 -25.67 34.23 3.49
C ASN A 203 -24.46 33.75 2.66
N GLU A 204 -23.61 34.66 2.20
CA GLU A 204 -22.42 34.31 1.40
C GLU A 204 -21.39 33.48 2.20
N GLU A 205 -21.16 33.85 3.46
CA GLU A 205 -20.28 33.11 4.37
C GLU A 205 -20.85 31.73 4.70
N LEU A 206 -22.18 31.63 4.87
CA LEU A 206 -22.88 30.37 5.09
C LEU A 206 -22.77 29.46 3.86
N GLN A 207 -22.94 29.97 2.64
CA GLN A 207 -22.78 29.16 1.42
C GLN A 207 -21.35 28.63 1.27
N THR A 208 -20.35 29.46 1.54
CA THR A 208 -18.94 29.05 1.53
C THR A 208 -18.69 27.93 2.54
N THR A 209 -19.21 28.10 3.76
CA THR A 209 -19.11 27.12 4.83
C THR A 209 -19.82 25.81 4.48
N LEU A 210 -21.00 25.87 3.86
CA LEU A 210 -21.73 24.68 3.41
C LEU A 210 -21.03 23.96 2.26
N PHE A 211 -20.40 24.71 1.35
CA PHE A 211 -19.58 24.13 0.29
C PHE A 211 -18.43 23.33 0.88
N GLU A 212 -17.64 23.92 1.78
CA GLU A 212 -16.53 23.23 2.48
C GLU A 212 -17.02 21.94 3.17
N ARG A 213 -18.14 22.01 3.90
CA ARG A 213 -18.70 20.85 4.62
C ARG A 213 -19.20 19.74 3.72
N THR A 214 -19.63 20.05 2.49
CA THR A 214 -20.21 19.08 1.55
C THR A 214 -19.21 18.63 0.48
N PHE A 215 -18.03 19.24 0.42
CA PHE A 215 -17.04 19.00 -0.63
C PHE A 215 -16.66 17.52 -0.78
N LEU A 216 -16.13 16.89 0.28
CA LEU A 216 -15.67 15.48 0.20
C LEU A 216 -16.81 14.51 -0.12
N ARG A 217 -18.03 14.78 0.39
CA ARG A 217 -19.22 13.99 0.07
C ARG A 217 -19.56 14.06 -1.42
N LYS A 218 -19.62 15.28 -1.98
CA LYS A 218 -19.89 15.49 -3.40
C LYS A 218 -18.79 14.91 -4.29
N LEU A 219 -17.54 15.02 -3.85
CA LEU A 219 -16.40 14.44 -4.54
C LEU A 219 -16.49 12.91 -4.59
N ALA A 220 -16.87 12.27 -3.47
CA ALA A 220 -17.15 10.83 -3.41
C ALA A 220 -18.29 10.42 -4.36
N GLU A 221 -19.38 11.19 -4.43
CA GLU A 221 -20.50 10.92 -5.34
C GLU A 221 -20.11 11.04 -6.81
N LYS A 222 -19.33 12.09 -7.17
CA LYS A 222 -18.79 12.26 -8.53
C LYS A 222 -17.96 11.05 -8.95
N PHE A 223 -17.10 10.55 -8.06
CA PHE A 223 -16.30 9.36 -8.31
C PHE A 223 -17.14 8.08 -8.41
N LEU A 224 -18.11 7.88 -7.52
CA LEU A 224 -19.01 6.71 -7.61
C LEU A 224 -19.78 6.71 -8.94
N HIS A 225 -20.26 7.87 -9.38
CA HIS A 225 -20.88 8.00 -10.70
C HIS A 225 -19.91 7.65 -11.85
N LEU A 226 -18.64 8.01 -11.74
CA LEU A 226 -17.64 7.58 -12.72
C LEU A 226 -17.51 6.05 -12.71
N ILE A 227 -17.12 5.45 -11.58
CA ILE A 227 -16.84 4.01 -11.45
C ILE A 227 -18.03 3.13 -11.84
N GLU A 228 -19.26 3.52 -11.49
CA GLU A 228 -20.48 2.80 -11.83
C GLU A 228 -20.79 2.82 -13.34
N ASN A 229 -20.25 3.78 -14.09
CA ASN A 229 -20.53 3.98 -15.51
C ASN A 229 -19.31 3.74 -16.43
N ILE A 230 -18.13 3.43 -15.89
CA ILE A 230 -16.97 3.06 -16.70
C ILE A 230 -17.29 1.79 -17.52
N GLN A 231 -17.03 1.84 -18.82
CA GLN A 231 -17.20 0.71 -19.73
C GLN A 231 -15.85 0.21 -20.26
N SER A 232 -15.72 -1.10 -20.41
CA SER A 232 -14.56 -1.72 -21.05
C SER A 232 -14.55 -1.45 -22.55
N ILE A 233 -13.39 -1.15 -23.10
CA ILE A 233 -13.13 -1.07 -24.53
C ILE A 233 -13.35 -2.47 -25.12
N ASN A 234 -14.20 -2.58 -26.14
CA ASN A 234 -14.44 -3.80 -26.91
C ASN A 234 -14.77 -5.08 -26.08
N ASN A 235 -15.27 -4.94 -24.84
CA ASN A 235 -15.47 -6.04 -23.90
C ASN A 235 -14.20 -6.88 -23.61
N THR A 236 -13.01 -6.27 -23.70
CA THR A 236 -11.72 -6.96 -23.49
C THR A 236 -11.08 -6.66 -22.12
N ASP A 237 -11.89 -6.27 -21.11
CA ASP A 237 -11.44 -5.85 -19.76
C ASP A 237 -10.37 -4.74 -19.76
N GLN A 238 -10.27 -4.03 -20.88
CA GLN A 238 -9.37 -2.92 -21.11
C GLN A 238 -10.13 -1.62 -20.95
N TYR A 239 -9.52 -0.63 -20.31
CA TYR A 239 -10.16 0.64 -20.03
C TYR A 239 -9.29 1.80 -20.50
N SER A 240 -9.90 2.97 -20.68
CA SER A 240 -9.18 4.21 -20.92
C SER A 240 -8.08 4.40 -19.87
N TYR A 241 -6.83 4.47 -20.33
CA TYR A 241 -5.67 4.60 -19.44
C TYR A 241 -5.82 5.78 -18.47
N GLU A 242 -6.23 6.95 -18.97
CA GLU A 242 -6.38 8.15 -18.14
C GLU A 242 -7.48 7.98 -17.07
N THR A 243 -8.58 7.32 -17.41
CA THR A 243 -9.69 7.08 -16.49
C THR A 243 -9.31 6.11 -15.38
N VAL A 244 -8.56 5.05 -15.70
CA VAL A 244 -8.05 4.12 -14.68
C VAL A 244 -7.06 4.81 -13.75
N ILE A 245 -6.14 5.61 -14.28
CA ILE A 245 -5.18 6.38 -13.47
C ILE A 245 -5.89 7.38 -12.55
N TYR A 246 -6.90 8.09 -13.07
CA TYR A 246 -7.72 8.97 -12.24
C TYR A 246 -8.37 8.19 -11.10
N ALA A 247 -8.94 7.01 -11.41
CA ALA A 247 -9.60 6.19 -10.40
C ALA A 247 -8.64 5.68 -9.32
N GLU A 248 -7.45 5.25 -9.70
CA GLU A 248 -6.38 4.85 -8.78
C GLU A 248 -5.95 6.03 -7.88
N ARG A 249 -5.66 7.21 -8.46
CA ARG A 249 -5.26 8.41 -7.70
C ARG A 249 -6.37 8.91 -6.77
N PHE A 250 -7.62 8.79 -7.19
CA PHE A 250 -8.76 9.13 -6.34
C PHE A 250 -8.82 8.22 -5.11
N LEU A 251 -8.62 6.93 -5.31
CA LEU A 251 -8.66 5.95 -4.25
C LEU A 251 -7.43 6.07 -3.32
N GLU A 252 -6.28 6.45 -3.86
CA GLU A 252 -5.10 6.86 -3.08
C GLU A 252 -5.44 8.01 -2.13
N LEU A 253 -5.99 9.11 -2.66
CA LEU A 253 -6.44 10.27 -1.87
C LEU A 253 -7.37 9.84 -0.73
N PHE A 254 -8.41 9.06 -1.06
CA PHE A 254 -9.40 8.66 -0.06
C PHE A 254 -8.80 7.72 0.98
N THR A 255 -7.88 6.83 0.57
CA THR A 255 -7.12 5.98 1.49
C THR A 255 -6.32 6.83 2.46
N ASP A 256 -5.54 7.79 1.98
CA ASP A 256 -4.70 8.63 2.84
C ASP A 256 -5.52 9.48 3.82
N ILE A 257 -6.71 9.94 3.42
CA ILE A 257 -7.65 10.63 4.31
C ILE A 257 -8.12 9.72 5.47
N ILE A 258 -8.44 8.44 5.21
CA ILE A 258 -8.94 7.54 6.26
C ILE A 258 -7.83 6.86 7.07
N VAL A 259 -6.58 6.95 6.61
CA VAL A 259 -5.40 6.33 7.22
C VAL A 259 -4.72 7.26 8.24
N GLN A 260 -5.22 8.49 8.42
CA GLN A 260 -4.81 9.42 9.47
C GLN A 260 -6.00 9.74 10.39
N LEU A 261 -5.83 9.62 11.70
CA LEU A 261 -6.92 9.79 12.67
C LEU A 261 -7.64 11.17 12.59
N PRO A 262 -6.94 12.32 12.43
CA PRO A 262 -7.58 13.64 12.41
C PRO A 262 -8.56 13.84 11.25
N THR A 263 -8.29 13.22 10.10
CA THR A 263 -9.11 13.30 8.89
C THR A 263 -10.12 12.17 8.81
N ARG A 264 -9.78 10.99 9.34
CA ARG A 264 -10.64 9.80 9.42
C ARG A 264 -11.88 10.02 10.29
N ARG A 265 -11.70 10.56 11.51
CA ARG A 265 -12.66 10.50 12.63
C ARG A 265 -14.12 10.76 12.25
N PHE A 266 -14.36 11.77 11.42
CA PHE A 266 -15.72 12.12 10.99
C PHE A 266 -16.01 11.68 9.57
N PHE A 267 -14.99 11.57 8.71
CA PHE A 267 -15.15 11.27 7.30
C PHE A 267 -15.45 9.78 7.06
N ASN A 268 -14.90 8.88 7.86
CA ASN A 268 -15.17 7.44 7.76
C ASN A 268 -16.68 7.15 7.91
N VAL A 269 -17.36 7.83 8.85
CA VAL A 269 -18.82 7.75 9.03
C VAL A 269 -19.58 8.28 7.81
N VAL A 270 -19.06 9.31 7.14
CA VAL A 270 -19.67 9.85 5.91
C VAL A 270 -19.55 8.86 4.76
N LEU A 271 -18.41 8.18 4.61
CA LEU A 271 -18.20 7.14 3.60
C LEU A 271 -19.08 5.91 3.84
N ASP A 272 -19.22 5.50 5.10
CA ASP A 272 -20.08 4.41 5.52
C ASP A 272 -21.57 4.71 5.23
N ASN A 273 -22.04 5.90 5.60
CA ASN A 273 -23.43 6.32 5.36
C ASN A 273 -23.85 6.27 3.87
N ILE A 274 -22.88 6.28 2.96
CA ILE A 274 -23.11 6.34 1.51
C ILE A 274 -22.76 5.03 0.82
N ASN A 275 -22.38 4.02 1.63
CA ASN A 275 -21.95 2.69 1.21
C ASN A 275 -20.83 2.74 0.17
N PHE A 276 -19.87 3.64 0.33
CA PHE A 276 -18.84 3.93 -0.68
C PHE A 276 -18.09 2.66 -1.10
N VAL A 277 -17.55 1.92 -0.13
CA VAL A 277 -16.78 0.69 -0.35
C VAL A 277 -17.59 -0.32 -1.16
N ILE A 278 -18.81 -0.59 -0.71
CA ILE A 278 -19.68 -1.61 -1.29
C ILE A 278 -20.08 -1.23 -2.72
N ARG A 279 -20.44 0.04 -2.97
CA ARG A 279 -20.75 0.52 -4.31
C ARG A 279 -19.57 0.39 -5.28
N CYS A 280 -18.35 0.64 -4.81
CA CYS A 280 -17.15 0.39 -5.61
C CYS A 280 -17.01 -1.09 -5.98
N PHE A 281 -17.16 -2.02 -5.04
CA PHE A 281 -17.08 -3.47 -5.32
C PHE A 281 -18.20 -3.97 -6.23
N LEU A 282 -19.40 -3.40 -6.13
CA LEU A 282 -20.54 -3.78 -6.97
C LEU A 282 -20.51 -3.14 -8.37
N SER A 283 -19.59 -2.23 -8.63
CA SER A 283 -19.47 -1.57 -9.93
C SER A 283 -19.18 -2.57 -11.06
N SER A 284 -19.69 -2.27 -12.25
CA SER A 284 -19.38 -3.02 -13.46
C SER A 284 -17.86 -3.09 -13.71
N PHE A 285 -17.15 -2.02 -13.36
CA PHE A 285 -15.70 -1.90 -13.46
C PHE A 285 -14.92 -2.92 -12.61
N ILE A 286 -15.39 -3.25 -11.40
CA ILE A 286 -14.76 -4.28 -10.56
C ILE A 286 -15.21 -5.69 -10.94
N LYS A 287 -16.50 -5.86 -11.28
CA LYS A 287 -17.08 -7.16 -11.65
C LYS A 287 -16.47 -7.76 -12.92
N SER A 288 -15.99 -6.93 -13.84
CA SER A 288 -15.24 -7.39 -15.02
C SER A 288 -13.87 -7.97 -14.65
N LEU A 289 -13.14 -7.31 -13.74
CA LEU A 289 -11.79 -7.73 -13.31
C LEU A 289 -11.77 -9.04 -12.53
N THR A 290 -12.86 -9.35 -11.81
CA THR A 290 -12.96 -10.54 -10.96
C THR A 290 -13.27 -11.82 -11.75
N LYS A 291 -14.04 -11.73 -12.84
CA LYS A 291 -14.39 -12.89 -13.71
C LYS A 291 -13.20 -13.46 -14.47
N THR A 292 -12.13 -12.67 -14.66
CA THR A 292 -10.95 -13.07 -15.41
C THR A 292 -9.91 -13.78 -14.55
N ASN A 293 -9.85 -13.51 -13.23
CA ASN A 293 -8.93 -14.21 -12.32
C ASN A 293 -9.26 -15.71 -12.18
N GLU A 294 -10.52 -16.11 -12.29
CA GLU A 294 -10.93 -17.52 -12.33
C GLU A 294 -10.61 -18.21 -13.68
N ASN A 295 -10.37 -17.44 -14.75
CA ASN A 295 -10.10 -17.96 -16.10
C ASN A 295 -8.63 -17.85 -16.53
N MET A 296 -7.77 -17.18 -15.75
CA MET A 296 -6.34 -17.02 -16.06
C MET A 296 -5.53 -18.31 -15.92
N ASP A 297 -6.05 -19.34 -15.23
CA ASP A 297 -5.41 -20.65 -15.10
C ASP A 297 -5.36 -21.46 -16.43
N ILE A 298 -6.05 -21.01 -17.48
CA ILE A 298 -6.20 -21.79 -18.73
C ILE A 298 -5.61 -21.07 -19.97
N ASP A 299 -5.46 -19.74 -19.98
CA ASP A 299 -5.35 -18.99 -21.25
C ASP A 299 -3.96 -18.38 -21.58
N ILE A 300 -2.95 -18.63 -20.75
CA ILE A 300 -1.57 -18.17 -21.00
C ILE A 300 -0.98 -18.83 -22.27
N THR A 301 -1.48 -19.99 -22.69
CA THR A 301 -0.93 -20.70 -23.87
C THR A 301 -1.61 -20.33 -25.19
N GLN A 302 -2.89 -19.92 -25.20
CA GLN A 302 -3.62 -19.68 -26.46
C GLN A 302 -3.49 -18.24 -26.98
N THR A 303 -3.30 -17.26 -26.10
CA THR A 303 -3.14 -15.85 -26.48
C THR A 303 -1.89 -15.60 -27.35
N PHE A 304 -0.84 -16.41 -27.16
CA PHE A 304 0.39 -16.35 -27.97
C PHE A 304 0.25 -16.91 -29.38
N ILE A 305 -0.73 -17.79 -29.63
CA ILE A 305 -0.96 -18.40 -30.95
C ILE A 305 -1.75 -17.44 -31.86
N LYS A 306 -2.72 -16.69 -31.30
CA LYS A 306 -3.53 -15.74 -32.09
C LYS A 306 -2.72 -14.54 -32.63
N LYS A 307 -1.70 -14.07 -31.90
CA LYS A 307 -0.84 -12.96 -32.37
C LYS A 307 0.08 -13.29 -33.54
N LYS A 308 0.15 -14.56 -33.97
CA LYS A 308 0.99 -14.99 -35.10
C LYS A 308 0.22 -15.13 -36.42
N ILE A 309 -1.09 -14.90 -36.41
CA ILE A 309 -1.97 -15.03 -37.59
C ILE A 309 -2.80 -13.76 -37.72
N GLN A 310 -2.17 -12.64 -38.05
CA GLN A 310 -2.89 -11.48 -38.57
C GLN A 310 -2.03 -10.86 -39.68
N THR A 311 -2.60 -10.86 -40.88
CA THR A 311 -2.00 -10.48 -42.16
C THR A 311 -1.90 -8.96 -42.31
N GLU A 312 -0.86 -8.52 -43.01
CA GLU A 312 -0.32 -7.15 -43.20
C GLU A 312 -1.24 -6.08 -43.84
N ASN A 313 -2.58 -6.14 -43.74
CA ASN A 313 -3.45 -5.18 -44.46
C ASN A 313 -4.39 -4.31 -43.62
N ASP A 314 -4.33 -4.35 -42.29
CA ASP A 314 -5.20 -3.51 -41.43
C ASP A 314 -4.45 -2.34 -40.74
N GLU A 315 -3.17 -2.11 -41.06
CA GLU A 315 -2.31 -1.15 -40.33
C GLU A 315 -2.59 0.34 -40.62
N GLU A 316 -3.39 0.69 -41.64
CA GLU A 316 -3.61 2.09 -42.03
C GLU A 316 -4.88 2.73 -41.44
N GLU A 317 -5.85 1.96 -40.93
CA GLU A 317 -7.04 2.52 -40.26
C GLU A 317 -6.96 2.54 -38.72
N GLU A 318 -6.05 1.76 -38.10
CA GLU A 318 -5.84 1.79 -36.63
C GLU A 318 -4.97 2.96 -36.13
N GLN A 319 -4.31 3.71 -37.02
CA GLN A 319 -3.29 4.70 -36.63
C GLN A 319 -3.85 6.08 -36.19
N GLN A 320 -5.17 6.29 -36.19
CA GLN A 320 -5.75 7.58 -35.79
C GLN A 320 -6.59 7.59 -34.50
N GLN A 321 -6.68 6.47 -33.78
CA GLN A 321 -7.26 6.43 -32.44
C GLN A 321 -6.73 5.22 -31.62
N GLN A 322 -5.42 5.13 -31.41
CA GLN A 322 -4.89 4.23 -30.37
C GLN A 322 -5.21 4.81 -28.99
N ALA A 323 -6.39 4.50 -28.46
CA ALA A 323 -6.67 4.63 -27.05
C ALA A 323 -5.64 3.76 -26.31
N THR A 324 -4.73 4.38 -25.57
CA THR A 324 -3.87 3.65 -24.63
C THR A 324 -4.80 2.96 -23.62
N SER A 325 -4.77 1.64 -23.59
CA SER A 325 -5.59 0.85 -22.67
C SER A 325 -4.77 0.38 -21.46
N LYS A 326 -5.41 0.32 -20.28
CA LYS A 326 -4.81 -0.17 -19.02
C LYS A 326 -5.66 -1.28 -18.41
N THR A 327 -5.01 -2.31 -17.85
CA THR A 327 -5.64 -3.30 -16.96
C THR A 327 -5.78 -2.71 -15.57
N ALA A 328 -6.95 -2.84 -14.95
CA ALA A 328 -7.25 -2.19 -13.67
C ALA A 328 -7.00 -3.07 -12.41
N ASN A 329 -6.04 -4.01 -12.49
CA ASN A 329 -5.68 -4.88 -11.36
C ASN A 329 -5.19 -4.10 -10.15
N LEU A 330 -4.38 -3.05 -10.37
CA LEU A 330 -3.91 -2.15 -9.32
C LEU A 330 -5.08 -1.50 -8.56
N PHE A 331 -6.11 -1.04 -9.27
CA PHE A 331 -7.29 -0.44 -8.66
C PHE A 331 -8.01 -1.42 -7.70
N HIS A 332 -8.16 -2.69 -8.09
CA HIS A 332 -8.76 -3.71 -7.21
C HIS A 332 -7.93 -3.92 -5.93
N LYS A 333 -6.59 -3.99 -6.04
CA LYS A 333 -5.69 -4.08 -4.88
C LYS A 333 -5.82 -2.86 -3.96
N MET A 334 -5.86 -1.66 -4.54
CA MET A 334 -6.07 -0.42 -3.79
C MET A 334 -7.44 -0.38 -3.12
N LEU A 335 -8.50 -0.89 -3.75
CA LEU A 335 -9.83 -0.95 -3.18
C LEU A 335 -9.93 -1.94 -2.03
N THR A 336 -9.22 -3.06 -2.13
CA THR A 336 -9.09 -4.03 -1.05
C THR A 336 -8.38 -3.39 0.15
N ASN A 337 -7.30 -2.64 -0.09
CA ASN A 337 -6.61 -1.89 0.96
C ASN A 337 -7.50 -0.78 1.57
N PHE A 338 -8.28 -0.09 0.75
CA PHE A 338 -9.24 0.90 1.23
C PHE A 338 -10.34 0.27 2.11
N LYS A 339 -10.87 -0.91 1.74
CA LYS A 339 -11.82 -1.68 2.56
C LYS A 339 -11.20 -2.07 3.91
N PHE A 340 -9.95 -2.54 3.88
CA PHE A 340 -9.18 -2.87 5.07
C PHE A 340 -9.10 -1.66 6.03
N TYR A 341 -8.69 -0.48 5.54
CA TYR A 341 -8.62 0.69 6.40
C TYR A 341 -9.99 1.25 6.79
N SER A 342 -11.02 1.16 5.95
CA SER A 342 -12.38 1.61 6.30
C SER A 342 -12.91 0.86 7.52
N ASN A 343 -12.61 -0.44 7.60
CA ASN A 343 -13.00 -1.34 8.68
C ASN A 343 -11.91 -1.55 9.75
N PHE A 344 -10.88 -0.70 9.77
CA PHE A 344 -9.75 -0.87 10.68
C PHE A 344 -10.17 -0.93 12.15
N GLU A 345 -9.50 -1.79 12.93
CA GLU A 345 -9.78 -2.10 14.34
C GLU A 345 -9.39 -0.94 15.28
N ILE A 346 -10.02 0.23 15.10
CA ILE A 346 -9.77 1.45 15.87
C ILE A 346 -11.09 2.08 16.32
N ASN A 347 -11.07 2.71 17.49
CA ASN A 347 -12.12 3.62 17.91
C ASN A 347 -11.86 5.02 17.33
N ASP A 348 -12.62 5.43 16.31
CA ASP A 348 -12.47 6.73 15.64
C ASP A 348 -12.55 7.95 16.59
N THR A 349 -13.20 7.80 17.76
CA THR A 349 -13.28 8.86 18.77
C THR A 349 -12.03 8.90 19.65
N THR A 350 -11.62 7.79 20.25
CA THR A 350 -10.49 7.77 21.21
C THR A 350 -9.14 7.63 20.52
N GLY A 351 -9.09 7.03 19.33
CA GLY A 351 -7.85 6.67 18.64
C GLY A 351 -7.23 5.35 19.11
N GLU A 352 -7.87 4.65 20.06
CA GLU A 352 -7.35 3.41 20.63
C GLU A 352 -7.71 2.21 19.75
N THR A 353 -6.82 1.21 19.71
CA THR A 353 -7.06 -0.08 19.06
C THR A 353 -8.22 -0.80 19.74
N LEU A 354 -9.11 -1.40 18.95
CA LEU A 354 -10.16 -2.26 19.46
C LEU A 354 -9.58 -3.63 19.84
N THR A 355 -9.92 -4.10 21.03
CA THR A 355 -9.59 -5.46 21.46
C THR A 355 -10.45 -6.49 20.72
N GLN A 356 -9.99 -7.74 20.65
CA GLN A 356 -10.77 -8.83 20.07
C GLN A 356 -12.16 -8.98 20.72
N ASN A 357 -12.26 -8.79 22.04
CA ASN A 357 -13.54 -8.84 22.75
C ASN A 357 -14.48 -7.71 22.32
N GLU A 358 -13.99 -6.48 22.20
CA GLU A 358 -14.80 -5.35 21.72
C GLU A 358 -15.25 -5.54 20.28
N MET A 359 -14.42 -6.13 19.42
CA MET A 359 -14.77 -6.49 18.05
C MET A 359 -15.90 -7.53 18.02
N ILE A 360 -15.80 -8.58 18.84
CA ILE A 360 -16.83 -9.62 18.97
C ILE A 360 -18.14 -9.04 19.52
N GLU A 361 -18.07 -8.21 20.57
CA GLU A 361 -19.24 -7.57 21.17
C GLU A 361 -19.96 -6.67 20.16
N LYS A 362 -19.23 -5.86 19.38
CA LYS A 362 -19.80 -5.03 18.32
C LYS A 362 -20.48 -5.86 17.23
N HIS A 363 -19.85 -6.95 16.79
CA HIS A 363 -20.44 -7.88 15.82
C HIS A 363 -21.73 -8.50 16.37
N TYR A 364 -21.69 -8.98 17.61
CA TYR A 364 -22.84 -9.62 18.23
C TYR A 364 -24.00 -8.65 18.44
N GLU A 365 -23.72 -7.40 18.78
CA GLU A 365 -24.74 -6.35 18.88
C GLU A 365 -25.45 -6.12 17.53
N LYS A 366 -24.70 -6.06 16.43
CA LYS A 366 -25.26 -5.91 15.07
C LYS A 366 -26.12 -7.13 14.69
N VAL A 367 -25.60 -8.34 14.84
CA VAL A 367 -26.35 -9.57 14.50
C VAL A 367 -27.60 -9.72 15.38
N LEU A 368 -27.50 -9.40 16.67
CA LEU A 368 -28.66 -9.44 17.58
C LEU A 368 -29.72 -8.40 17.19
N GLN A 369 -29.31 -7.22 16.74
CA GLN A 369 -30.23 -6.21 16.21
C GLN A 369 -30.97 -6.75 14.97
N LEU A 370 -30.28 -7.41 14.05
CA LEU A 370 -30.88 -8.08 12.90
C LEU A 370 -31.86 -9.17 13.31
N GLN A 371 -31.44 -10.08 14.21
CA GLN A 371 -32.32 -11.13 14.74
C GLN A 371 -33.57 -10.53 15.41
N THR A 372 -33.42 -9.44 16.16
CA THR A 372 -34.55 -8.75 16.81
C THR A 372 -35.49 -8.11 15.78
N ALA A 373 -34.95 -7.48 14.74
CA ALA A 373 -35.74 -6.89 13.66
C ALA A 373 -36.55 -7.97 12.92
N ILE A 374 -35.91 -9.09 12.56
CA ILE A 374 -36.55 -10.24 11.91
C ILE A 374 -37.59 -10.89 12.83
N PHE A 375 -37.28 -11.11 14.10
CA PHE A 375 -38.23 -11.70 15.06
C PHE A 375 -39.50 -10.86 15.24
N LYS A 376 -39.35 -9.53 15.26
CA LYS A 376 -40.46 -8.62 15.52
C LYS A 376 -41.36 -8.43 14.30
N HIS A 377 -40.78 -8.45 13.10
CA HIS A 377 -41.48 -8.03 11.88
C HIS A 377 -41.61 -9.12 10.80
N PHE A 378 -40.80 -10.18 10.84
CA PHE A 378 -40.66 -11.20 9.76
C PHE A 378 -40.56 -12.64 10.30
N ARG A 379 -41.20 -12.92 11.43
CA ARG A 379 -41.13 -14.23 12.10
C ARG A 379 -41.82 -15.34 11.31
N GLU A 380 -42.81 -15.01 10.49
CA GLU A 380 -43.55 -16.02 9.70
C GLU A 380 -42.70 -16.55 8.55
N GLU A 381 -41.89 -15.69 7.95
CA GLU A 381 -41.06 -16.00 6.79
C GLU A 381 -39.70 -16.58 7.19
N MET A 382 -39.13 -16.11 8.30
CA MET A 382 -37.85 -16.59 8.83
C MET A 382 -37.99 -17.06 10.28
N PRO A 383 -38.75 -18.13 10.57
CA PRO A 383 -39.07 -18.53 11.94
C PRO A 383 -37.87 -19.04 12.74
N THR A 384 -36.88 -19.63 12.06
CA THR A 384 -35.70 -20.24 12.69
C THR A 384 -34.53 -19.27 12.83
N PHE A 385 -34.35 -18.37 11.88
CA PHE A 385 -33.23 -17.40 11.83
C PHE A 385 -33.01 -16.63 13.15
N PRO A 386 -34.04 -15.98 13.75
CA PRO A 386 -33.83 -15.19 14.97
C PRO A 386 -33.59 -16.05 16.23
N LEU A 387 -33.75 -17.37 16.14
CA LEU A 387 -33.58 -18.31 17.25
C LEU A 387 -32.24 -19.07 17.18
N GLN A 388 -31.51 -18.94 16.07
CA GLN A 388 -30.23 -19.59 15.86
C GLN A 388 -29.10 -18.88 16.61
N ASN A 389 -28.03 -19.62 16.88
CA ASN A 389 -26.82 -19.02 17.44
C ASN A 389 -26.11 -18.18 16.36
N ILE A 390 -25.41 -17.13 16.77
CA ILE A 390 -24.76 -16.17 15.86
C ILE A 390 -23.80 -16.89 14.88
N GLN A 391 -22.97 -17.82 15.36
CA GLN A 391 -21.99 -18.55 14.55
C GLN A 391 -22.62 -19.41 13.44
N SER A 392 -23.90 -19.74 13.54
CA SER A 392 -24.63 -20.52 12.53
C SER A 392 -25.28 -19.65 11.46
N ILE A 393 -25.30 -18.33 11.62
CA ILE A 393 -25.95 -17.39 10.70
C ILE A 393 -25.04 -16.28 10.19
N ASP A 394 -23.90 -16.00 10.84
CA ASP A 394 -23.02 -14.88 10.51
C ASP A 394 -22.05 -15.14 9.35
N LYS A 395 -22.18 -16.27 8.66
CA LYS A 395 -21.42 -16.55 7.43
C LYS A 395 -22.08 -15.88 6.24
N ARG A 396 -21.25 -15.28 5.39
CA ARG A 396 -21.66 -14.60 4.16
C ARG A 396 -22.62 -15.43 3.29
N ASP A 397 -22.25 -16.68 2.98
CA ASP A 397 -23.06 -17.57 2.13
C ASP A 397 -24.44 -17.85 2.74
N ILE A 398 -24.50 -18.02 4.06
CA ILE A 398 -25.76 -18.28 4.79
C ILE A 398 -26.65 -17.03 4.77
N LEU A 399 -26.09 -15.86 5.04
CA LEU A 399 -26.83 -14.59 4.95
C LEU A 399 -27.36 -14.35 3.54
N ASN A 400 -26.55 -14.65 2.51
CA ASN A 400 -26.95 -14.51 1.12
C ASN A 400 -28.14 -15.43 0.79
N ASP A 401 -28.03 -16.72 1.10
CA ASP A 401 -29.09 -17.70 0.87
C ASP A 401 -30.41 -17.32 1.57
N GLU A 402 -30.33 -16.75 2.77
CA GLU A 402 -31.48 -16.33 3.56
C GLU A 402 -32.11 -15.04 3.02
N PHE A 403 -31.32 -14.03 2.66
CA PHE A 403 -31.83 -12.77 2.12
C PHE A 403 -32.35 -12.88 0.68
N ASP A 404 -31.80 -13.78 -0.13
CA ASP A 404 -32.27 -14.02 -1.50
C ASP A 404 -33.71 -14.54 -1.55
N LYS A 405 -34.17 -15.22 -0.49
CA LYS A 405 -35.55 -15.72 -0.37
C LYS A 405 -36.59 -14.62 -0.14
N LEU A 406 -36.17 -13.42 0.28
CA LEU A 406 -37.05 -12.33 0.69
C LEU A 406 -37.44 -11.44 -0.48
N THR A 407 -38.64 -10.88 -0.43
CA THR A 407 -39.10 -9.86 -1.39
C THR A 407 -38.45 -8.50 -1.12
N ASP A 408 -38.46 -7.60 -2.12
CA ASP A 408 -37.88 -6.26 -2.00
C ASP A 408 -38.53 -5.43 -0.87
N GLU A 409 -39.84 -5.59 -0.65
CA GLU A 409 -40.56 -4.90 0.43
C GLU A 409 -40.13 -5.41 1.80
N GLN A 410 -39.94 -6.72 1.94
CA GLN A 410 -39.46 -7.34 3.18
C GLN A 410 -38.03 -6.89 3.49
N LEU A 411 -37.12 -6.94 2.53
CA LEU A 411 -35.74 -6.47 2.70
C LEU A 411 -35.69 -5.00 3.14
N LYS A 412 -36.45 -4.12 2.47
CA LYS A 412 -36.53 -2.69 2.83
C LYS A 412 -37.07 -2.47 4.23
N SER A 413 -38.04 -3.28 4.66
CA SER A 413 -38.63 -3.16 5.99
C SER A 413 -37.70 -3.71 7.09
N ILE A 414 -36.93 -4.79 6.83
CA ILE A 414 -35.85 -5.23 7.73
C ILE A 414 -34.82 -4.10 7.86
N ALA A 415 -34.32 -3.60 6.73
CA ALA A 415 -33.33 -2.55 6.65
C ALA A 415 -33.75 -1.26 7.39
N SER A 416 -35.02 -0.87 7.27
CA SER A 416 -35.59 0.28 7.98
C SER A 416 -35.78 0.06 9.48
N SER A 417 -35.80 -1.20 9.95
CA SER A 417 -35.96 -1.56 11.36
C SER A 417 -34.63 -1.64 12.12
N LEU A 418 -33.50 -1.63 11.41
CA LEU A 418 -32.15 -1.58 11.99
C LEU A 418 -31.83 -0.18 12.54
N GLN A 419 -30.79 -0.07 13.36
CA GLN A 419 -30.32 1.21 13.88
C GLN A 419 -28.81 1.36 13.63
N PRO A 420 -28.40 2.29 12.74
CA PRO A 420 -29.23 3.23 11.99
C PRO A 420 -30.06 2.56 10.88
N PRO A 421 -31.19 3.14 10.47
CA PRO A 421 -32.01 2.58 9.40
C PRO A 421 -31.27 2.67 8.05
N ILE A 422 -31.33 1.59 7.28
CA ILE A 422 -30.71 1.49 5.96
C ILE A 422 -31.76 1.77 4.88
N GLN A 423 -31.54 2.81 4.07
CA GLN A 423 -32.47 3.26 3.04
C GLN A 423 -31.83 3.12 1.65
N ILE A 424 -32.04 1.96 1.02
CA ILE A 424 -31.48 1.65 -0.29
C ILE A 424 -32.58 1.10 -1.20
N ASN A 425 -32.67 1.63 -2.42
CA ASN A 425 -33.69 1.23 -3.39
C ASN A 425 -33.27 0.07 -4.28
N ASN A 426 -31.97 -0.05 -4.59
CA ASN A 426 -31.41 -1.11 -5.42
C ASN A 426 -31.29 -2.41 -4.59
N ARG A 427 -31.92 -3.50 -5.06
CA ARG A 427 -31.95 -4.79 -4.35
C ARG A 427 -30.56 -5.37 -4.13
N GLU A 428 -29.73 -5.40 -5.17
CA GLU A 428 -28.38 -5.97 -5.12
C GLU A 428 -27.52 -5.23 -4.08
N LEU A 429 -27.53 -3.89 -4.13
CA LEU A 429 -26.82 -3.06 -3.15
C LEU A 429 -27.38 -3.25 -1.74
N LEU A 430 -28.70 -3.37 -1.58
CA LEU A 430 -29.33 -3.56 -0.28
C LEU A 430 -28.92 -4.89 0.36
N ILE A 431 -28.95 -5.98 -0.40
CA ILE A 431 -28.53 -7.30 0.06
C ILE A 431 -27.05 -7.27 0.45
N GLU A 432 -26.19 -6.71 -0.40
CA GLU A 432 -24.75 -6.63 -0.13
C GLU A 432 -24.44 -5.81 1.13
N VAL A 433 -25.15 -4.70 1.35
CA VAL A 433 -25.01 -3.89 2.57
C VAL A 433 -25.48 -4.67 3.80
N LEU A 434 -26.62 -5.36 3.72
CA LEU A 434 -27.10 -6.19 4.82
C LEU A 434 -26.12 -7.34 5.13
N ILE A 435 -25.52 -7.96 4.13
CA ILE A 435 -24.52 -9.01 4.32
C ILE A 435 -23.25 -8.41 4.94
N SER A 436 -22.67 -7.37 4.33
CA SER A 436 -21.41 -6.77 4.80
C SER A 436 -21.49 -6.21 6.22
N GLU A 437 -22.68 -5.77 6.68
CA GLU A 437 -22.87 -5.28 8.05
C GLU A 437 -22.94 -6.39 9.10
N HIS A 438 -23.32 -7.62 8.71
CA HIS A 438 -23.61 -8.73 9.62
C HIS A 438 -22.75 -9.97 9.37
N GLU A 439 -21.87 -9.97 8.36
CA GLU A 439 -20.93 -11.05 8.10
C GLU A 439 -19.80 -11.06 9.14
N ARG A 440 -19.33 -12.25 9.48
CA ARG A 440 -18.18 -12.42 10.36
C ARG A 440 -16.93 -11.87 9.69
N VAL A 441 -16.31 -10.88 10.32
CA VAL A 441 -15.04 -10.30 9.89
C VAL A 441 -13.89 -11.04 10.59
N GLN A 442 -12.90 -11.48 9.80
CA GLN A 442 -11.65 -12.04 10.32
C GLN A 442 -10.79 -10.91 10.89
N SER A 443 -10.17 -11.12 12.05
CA SER A 443 -9.31 -10.09 12.63
C SER A 443 -8.04 -9.90 11.81
N HIS A 444 -7.49 -8.69 11.85
CA HIS A 444 -6.27 -8.35 11.12
C HIS A 444 -5.09 -9.20 11.58
N LEU A 445 -5.00 -9.45 12.89
CA LEU A 445 -3.98 -10.29 13.48
C LEU A 445 -4.03 -11.73 12.96
N GLU A 446 -5.23 -12.32 12.86
CA GLU A 446 -5.40 -13.67 12.29
C GLU A 446 -4.96 -13.72 10.83
N SER A 447 -5.31 -12.72 10.03
CA SER A 447 -4.91 -12.63 8.61
C SER A 447 -3.38 -12.63 8.46
N ILE A 448 -2.68 -11.82 9.27
CA ILE A 448 -1.22 -11.76 9.27
C ILE A 448 -0.58 -13.08 9.73
N ASN A 449 -1.18 -13.74 10.72
CA ASN A 449 -0.67 -15.03 11.21
C ASN A 449 -0.78 -16.15 10.16
N THR A 450 -1.79 -16.06 9.28
CA THR A 450 -1.94 -16.98 8.14
C THR A 450 -1.09 -16.62 6.91
N LEU A 451 -0.38 -15.49 6.93
CA LEU A 451 0.41 -15.04 5.79
C LEU A 451 1.78 -15.76 5.75
N PRO A 452 2.17 -16.34 4.59
CA PRO A 452 3.53 -16.82 4.37
C PRO A 452 4.57 -15.70 4.47
N LEU A 453 5.73 -16.01 5.05
CA LEU A 453 6.83 -15.05 5.20
C LEU A 453 7.74 -14.95 3.98
N TYR A 454 7.72 -15.95 3.11
CA TYR A 454 8.49 -15.96 1.86
C TYR A 454 7.61 -15.52 0.68
N PRO A 455 8.16 -14.72 -0.25
CA PRO A 455 7.44 -14.39 -1.47
C PRO A 455 7.44 -15.58 -2.45
N THR A 456 6.35 -15.70 -3.22
CA THR A 456 6.19 -16.67 -4.31
C THR A 456 6.37 -16.00 -5.67
N GLU A 457 6.40 -16.80 -6.74
CA GLU A 457 6.40 -16.34 -8.13
C GLU A 457 5.32 -15.29 -8.45
N GLU A 458 4.15 -15.41 -7.81
CA GLU A 458 3.02 -14.47 -8.00
C GLU A 458 3.33 -13.09 -7.42
N THR A 459 4.09 -13.03 -6.33
CA THR A 459 4.43 -11.76 -5.65
C THR A 459 5.71 -11.13 -6.22
N ILE A 460 6.72 -11.94 -6.55
CA ILE A 460 8.08 -11.46 -6.91
C ILE A 460 8.07 -10.60 -8.18
N TRP A 461 7.25 -10.94 -9.17
CA TRP A 461 7.17 -10.23 -10.45
C TRP A 461 5.91 -9.36 -10.61
N ASP A 462 5.16 -9.13 -9.54
CA ASP A 462 4.01 -8.23 -9.53
C ASP A 462 4.45 -6.76 -9.40
N GLU A 463 4.54 -6.05 -10.53
CA GLU A 463 5.06 -4.68 -10.59
C GLU A 463 4.16 -3.63 -9.90
N ASP A 464 2.92 -3.98 -9.56
CA ASP A 464 2.00 -3.10 -8.82
C ASP A 464 2.41 -2.94 -7.34
N ILE A 465 3.13 -3.94 -6.80
CA ILE A 465 3.55 -4.02 -5.38
C ILE A 465 5.08 -4.16 -5.24
N VAL A 466 5.77 -4.68 -6.25
CA VAL A 466 7.24 -4.77 -6.32
C VAL A 466 7.71 -3.97 -7.54
N PRO A 467 7.79 -2.64 -7.43
CA PRO A 467 8.16 -1.78 -8.54
C PRO A 467 9.59 -2.05 -9.02
N THR A 468 9.85 -1.79 -10.30
CA THR A 468 11.21 -1.84 -10.84
C THR A 468 11.98 -0.55 -10.53
N GLU A 469 13.31 -0.57 -10.67
CA GLU A 469 14.17 0.63 -10.62
C GLU A 469 13.75 1.75 -11.59
N PHE A 470 12.95 1.42 -12.62
CA PHE A 470 12.47 2.37 -13.64
C PHE A 470 11.15 3.06 -13.27
N TYR A 471 10.61 2.84 -12.08
CA TYR A 471 9.39 3.51 -11.64
C TYR A 471 9.61 5.04 -11.55
N ASN A 472 8.84 5.79 -12.33
CA ASN A 472 9.01 7.24 -12.52
C ASN A 472 8.07 8.11 -11.67
N GLY A 473 7.22 7.49 -10.82
CA GLY A 473 6.27 8.18 -9.94
C GLY A 473 4.96 8.61 -10.61
N GLU A 474 4.76 8.36 -11.91
CA GLU A 474 3.55 8.82 -12.62
C GLU A 474 2.31 8.00 -12.24
N THR A 475 2.45 6.69 -12.04
CA THR A 475 1.37 5.78 -11.62
C THR A 475 1.34 5.61 -10.11
N CYS A 476 0.23 5.13 -9.54
CA CYS A 476 0.17 4.77 -8.12
C CYS A 476 0.88 3.43 -7.88
N LEU A 477 1.14 3.11 -6.60
CA LEU A 477 1.50 1.77 -6.15
C LEU A 477 0.56 1.36 -5.03
N ALA A 478 0.23 0.07 -4.93
CA ALA A 478 -0.58 -0.46 -3.83
C ALA A 478 0.27 -0.70 -2.58
N LEU A 479 0.99 0.34 -2.15
CA LEU A 479 1.95 0.29 -1.05
C LEU A 479 1.49 1.15 0.13
N PRO A 480 1.69 0.69 1.37
CA PRO A 480 1.53 1.54 2.54
C PRO A 480 2.49 2.73 2.48
N LYS A 481 2.04 3.92 2.87
CA LYS A 481 2.90 5.09 3.02
C LYS A 481 3.38 5.23 4.45
N LEU A 482 4.67 5.56 4.63
CA LEU A 482 5.20 6.04 5.91
C LEU A 482 5.14 7.57 5.89
N ASN A 483 4.23 8.12 6.68
CA ASN A 483 4.13 9.56 6.92
C ASN A 483 4.31 9.83 8.42
N LEU A 484 3.97 11.03 8.88
CA LEU A 484 4.13 11.44 10.27
C LEU A 484 3.21 10.67 11.24
N GLN A 485 2.05 10.21 10.79
CA GLN A 485 1.02 9.63 11.66
C GLN A 485 0.61 8.21 11.28
N PHE A 486 0.28 7.41 12.30
CA PHE A 486 -0.24 6.05 12.19
C PHE A 486 -1.50 5.92 13.06
N LEU A 487 -2.50 5.16 12.62
CA LEU A 487 -3.75 4.99 13.34
C LEU A 487 -3.52 4.37 14.73
N THR A 488 -2.70 3.32 14.78
CA THR A 488 -2.38 2.57 15.99
C THR A 488 -0.97 2.00 15.91
N LEU A 489 -0.45 1.44 17.01
CA LEU A 489 0.84 0.74 16.96
C LEU A 489 0.80 -0.48 16.05
N HIS A 490 -0.36 -1.16 15.96
CA HIS A 490 -0.56 -2.27 15.04
C HIS A 490 -0.48 -1.80 13.58
N ASP A 491 -1.11 -0.67 13.23
CA ASP A 491 -0.98 -0.05 11.91
C ASP A 491 0.49 0.27 11.58
N TYR A 492 1.20 0.93 12.49
CA TYR A 492 2.63 1.21 12.33
C TYR A 492 3.44 -0.06 12.03
N LEU A 493 3.28 -1.11 12.84
CA LEU A 493 3.99 -2.38 12.65
C LEU A 493 3.60 -3.05 11.34
N LEU A 494 2.32 -3.01 10.96
CA LEU A 494 1.81 -3.62 9.75
C LEU A 494 2.33 -2.95 8.47
N ARG A 495 2.38 -1.60 8.43
CA ARG A 495 2.95 -0.88 7.29
C ARG A 495 4.43 -1.21 7.13
N ASN A 496 5.19 -1.23 8.24
CA ASN A 496 6.60 -1.61 8.23
C ASN A 496 6.79 -3.07 7.81
N PHE A 497 5.95 -3.98 8.30
CA PHE A 497 5.96 -5.39 7.89
C PHE A 497 5.80 -5.53 6.37
N HIS A 498 4.77 -4.89 5.79
CA HIS A 498 4.52 -4.98 4.36
C HIS A 498 5.61 -4.31 3.52
N LEU A 499 6.05 -3.11 3.88
CA LEU A 499 7.09 -2.41 3.15
C LEU A 499 8.42 -3.15 3.17
N PHE A 500 8.83 -3.65 4.34
CA PHE A 500 10.04 -4.43 4.48
C PHE A 500 9.96 -5.75 3.71
N ARG A 501 8.80 -6.43 3.73
CA ARG A 501 8.56 -7.63 2.92
C ARG A 501 8.72 -7.35 1.43
N LEU A 502 8.14 -6.26 0.92
CA LEU A 502 8.14 -5.93 -0.51
C LEU A 502 9.50 -5.42 -0.99
N GLU A 503 10.21 -4.64 -0.17
CA GLU A 503 11.57 -4.20 -0.47
C GLU A 503 12.55 -5.39 -0.51
N SER A 504 12.48 -6.29 0.47
CA SER A 504 13.27 -7.52 0.43
C SER A 504 12.90 -8.42 -0.76
N THR A 505 11.64 -8.42 -1.18
CA THR A 505 11.18 -9.17 -2.37
C THR A 505 11.80 -8.63 -3.66
N TYR A 506 12.00 -7.30 -3.76
CA TYR A 506 12.71 -6.70 -4.89
C TYR A 506 14.16 -7.21 -5.00
N GLU A 507 14.89 -7.26 -3.89
CA GLU A 507 16.26 -7.82 -3.88
C GLU A 507 16.27 -9.31 -4.25
N ILE A 508 15.30 -10.08 -3.75
CA ILE A 508 15.13 -11.51 -4.09
C ILE A 508 14.89 -11.67 -5.59
N ARG A 509 14.07 -10.82 -6.22
CA ARG A 509 13.87 -10.81 -7.67
C ARG A 509 15.20 -10.67 -8.40
N GLN A 510 16.01 -9.68 -8.03
CA GLN A 510 17.32 -9.45 -8.67
C GLN A 510 18.25 -10.66 -8.52
N ASP A 511 18.32 -11.25 -7.31
CA ASP A 511 19.13 -12.43 -7.04
C ASP A 511 18.70 -13.66 -7.87
N ILE A 512 17.39 -13.88 -8.01
CA ILE A 512 16.83 -14.97 -8.83
C ILE A 512 17.12 -14.72 -10.31
N GLU A 513 16.84 -13.51 -10.82
CA GLU A 513 17.06 -13.15 -12.22
C GLU A 513 18.52 -13.34 -12.63
N ASP A 514 19.48 -12.89 -11.81
CA ASP A 514 20.91 -13.09 -12.07
C ASP A 514 21.31 -14.58 -12.01
N SER A 515 20.94 -15.26 -10.92
CA SER A 515 21.39 -16.63 -10.66
C SER A 515 20.85 -17.64 -11.68
N VAL A 516 19.56 -17.56 -12.00
CA VAL A 516 18.90 -18.49 -12.94
C VAL A 516 19.32 -18.20 -14.37
N SER A 517 19.48 -16.92 -14.76
CA SER A 517 20.01 -16.55 -16.09
C SER A 517 21.41 -17.13 -16.32
N ARG A 518 22.26 -17.16 -15.29
CA ARG A 518 23.59 -17.78 -15.36
C ARG A 518 23.56 -19.30 -15.50
N MET A 519 22.58 -19.97 -14.89
CA MET A 519 22.40 -21.42 -15.00
C MET A 519 21.95 -21.87 -16.40
N LYS A 520 21.35 -20.97 -17.19
CA LYS A 520 20.88 -21.23 -18.56
C LYS A 520 19.96 -22.46 -18.66
N PRO A 521 18.77 -22.45 -18.02
CA PRO A 521 17.78 -23.51 -18.18
C PRO A 521 17.33 -23.62 -19.65
N TRP A 522 17.44 -24.82 -20.21
CA TRP A 522 17.00 -25.18 -21.56
C TRP A 522 16.18 -26.47 -21.55
N GLN A 523 15.32 -26.62 -22.55
CA GLN A 523 14.52 -27.81 -22.77
C GLN A 523 15.39 -29.01 -23.12
N ASN A 524 15.17 -30.14 -22.44
CA ASN A 524 15.62 -31.45 -22.88
C ASN A 524 14.53 -32.12 -23.72
N ASP A 525 14.89 -32.72 -24.85
CA ASP A 525 13.97 -33.48 -25.71
C ASP A 525 13.57 -34.83 -25.07
N ALA A 526 14.31 -35.29 -24.05
CA ALA A 526 13.97 -36.50 -23.30
C ALA A 526 12.85 -36.23 -22.28
N THR A 527 11.72 -36.92 -22.42
CA THR A 527 10.65 -36.99 -21.42
C THR A 527 10.93 -38.16 -20.49
N ILE A 528 10.98 -37.89 -19.18
CA ILE A 528 11.08 -38.95 -18.16
C ILE A 528 9.71 -39.11 -17.52
N ILE A 529 9.30 -40.35 -17.26
CA ILE A 529 8.09 -40.63 -16.49
C ILE A 529 8.44 -40.40 -15.02
N ASN A 530 7.69 -39.53 -14.34
CA ASN A 530 7.88 -39.31 -12.92
C ASN A 530 7.44 -40.58 -12.16
N ASP A 531 8.38 -41.23 -11.47
CA ASP A 531 8.15 -42.48 -10.73
C ASP A 531 7.06 -42.39 -9.65
N LYS A 532 6.72 -41.18 -9.19
CA LYS A 532 5.66 -40.95 -8.19
C LYS A 532 4.28 -40.68 -8.79
N THR A 533 4.22 -40.00 -9.94
CA THR A 533 2.96 -39.51 -10.52
C THR A 533 2.57 -40.19 -11.83
N ASP A 534 3.45 -41.05 -12.38
CA ASP A 534 3.30 -41.71 -13.69
C ASP A 534 3.04 -40.73 -14.86
N GLN A 535 3.34 -39.43 -14.67
CA GLN A 535 3.17 -38.40 -15.68
C GLN A 535 4.49 -38.08 -16.41
N PRO A 536 4.44 -37.75 -17.72
CA PRO A 536 5.62 -37.31 -18.46
C PRO A 536 6.09 -35.95 -17.95
N GLN A 537 7.29 -35.92 -17.37
CA GLN A 537 7.94 -34.70 -16.90
C GLN A 537 8.98 -34.24 -17.92
N GLN A 538 8.82 -33.00 -18.38
CA GLN A 538 9.79 -32.34 -19.25
C GLN A 538 11.06 -32.03 -18.47
N GLN A 539 12.19 -32.60 -18.88
CA GLN A 539 13.46 -32.35 -18.19
C GLN A 539 14.04 -30.98 -18.57
N CYS A 540 14.57 -30.29 -17.56
CA CYS A 540 15.38 -29.08 -17.71
C CYS A 540 16.87 -29.46 -17.70
N ILE A 541 17.64 -28.98 -18.68
CA ILE A 541 19.09 -29.05 -18.67
C ILE A 541 19.64 -27.66 -18.37
N PHE A 542 20.66 -27.58 -17.51
CA PHE A 542 21.38 -26.34 -17.21
C PHE A 542 22.64 -26.24 -18.07
N GLY A 543 22.66 -25.29 -18.99
CA GLY A 543 23.79 -25.03 -19.89
C GLY A 543 24.90 -24.16 -19.29
N GLY A 544 24.68 -23.62 -18.10
CA GLY A 544 25.61 -22.74 -17.39
C GLY A 544 25.71 -23.10 -15.90
N TRP A 545 26.39 -22.24 -15.15
CA TRP A 545 26.61 -22.43 -13.72
C TRP A 545 26.44 -21.11 -12.98
N SER A 546 25.98 -21.19 -11.74
CA SER A 546 25.91 -20.05 -10.83
C SER A 546 26.69 -20.36 -9.55
N ARG A 547 27.34 -19.33 -8.98
CA ARG A 547 27.97 -19.42 -7.66
C ARG A 547 26.92 -19.53 -6.54
N MET A 548 25.74 -18.93 -6.76
CA MET A 548 24.67 -18.77 -5.77
C MET A 548 23.52 -19.77 -5.94
N ALA A 549 23.47 -20.50 -7.07
CA ALA A 549 22.43 -21.51 -7.32
C ALA A 549 23.04 -22.82 -7.83
N GLN A 550 22.42 -23.95 -7.45
CA GLN A 550 22.81 -25.31 -7.83
C GLN A 550 21.59 -26.14 -8.20
N SER A 551 21.77 -27.12 -9.09
CA SER A 551 20.69 -28.03 -9.49
C SER A 551 20.36 -29.02 -8.39
N ILE A 552 19.07 -29.16 -8.08
CA ILE A 552 18.57 -30.13 -7.11
C ILE A 552 18.66 -31.54 -7.71
N THR A 553 19.25 -32.47 -6.97
CA THR A 553 19.33 -33.88 -7.35
C THR A 553 18.17 -34.68 -6.75
N ASN A 554 17.82 -34.38 -5.51
CA ASN A 554 16.66 -34.95 -4.83
C ASN A 554 16.07 -33.93 -3.86
N PHE A 555 14.74 -33.93 -3.77
CA PHE A 555 13.99 -33.17 -2.78
C PHE A 555 12.91 -34.07 -2.19
N THR A 556 12.76 -34.08 -0.87
CA THR A 556 11.76 -34.94 -0.22
C THR A 556 11.29 -34.30 1.08
N ILE A 557 9.97 -34.22 1.26
CA ILE A 557 9.37 -33.85 2.54
C ILE A 557 9.54 -35.00 3.52
N VAL A 558 10.16 -34.73 4.68
CA VAL A 558 10.51 -35.75 5.67
C VAL A 558 9.61 -35.71 6.90
N GLU A 559 9.02 -34.56 7.22
CA GLU A 559 8.11 -34.42 8.36
C GLU A 559 7.07 -33.34 8.10
N VAL A 560 5.83 -33.66 8.45
CA VAL A 560 4.74 -32.70 8.61
C VAL A 560 4.20 -32.83 10.03
N GLY A 561 4.40 -31.79 10.83
CA GLY A 561 3.90 -31.73 12.21
C GLY A 561 2.40 -31.57 12.27
N LYS A 562 1.77 -32.08 13.33
CA LYS A 562 0.33 -31.83 13.57
C LYS A 562 0.10 -30.35 13.85
N ALA A 563 -1.01 -29.80 13.36
CA ALA A 563 -1.42 -28.43 13.65
C ALA A 563 -1.57 -28.19 15.16
N ASN A 564 -1.22 -27.00 15.64
CA ASN A 564 -1.52 -26.61 17.01
C ASN A 564 -3.03 -26.37 17.15
N ILE A 565 -3.51 -26.29 18.39
CA ILE A 565 -4.93 -26.05 18.66
C ILE A 565 -5.31 -24.65 18.15
N GLY A 566 -6.27 -24.59 17.22
CA GLY A 566 -6.78 -23.34 16.65
C GLY A 566 -6.09 -22.92 15.34
N GLU A 567 -4.94 -23.51 15.00
CA GLU A 567 -4.25 -23.26 13.73
C GLU A 567 -4.78 -24.20 12.63
N LEU A 568 -4.84 -23.68 11.40
CA LEU A 568 -5.26 -24.44 10.21
C LEU A 568 -4.07 -24.99 9.42
N HIS A 569 -2.85 -24.63 9.78
CA HIS A 569 -1.61 -25.06 9.15
C HIS A 569 -0.85 -26.04 10.06
N PRO A 570 0.05 -26.89 9.52
CA PRO A 570 0.90 -27.74 10.33
C PRO A 570 1.79 -26.91 11.27
N SER A 571 2.17 -27.46 12.43
CA SER A 571 3.08 -26.77 13.36
C SER A 571 4.51 -26.64 12.83
N ARG A 572 4.90 -27.51 11.89
CA ARG A 572 6.20 -27.49 11.23
C ARG A 572 6.18 -28.33 9.96
N VAL A 573 7.04 -27.99 9.00
CA VAL A 573 7.27 -28.80 7.78
C VAL A 573 8.77 -28.86 7.53
N ARG A 574 9.31 -30.09 7.37
CA ARG A 574 10.72 -30.32 7.08
C ARG A 574 10.91 -31.06 5.78
N ALA A 575 11.95 -30.69 5.04
CA ALA A 575 12.37 -31.38 3.82
C ALA A 575 13.89 -31.57 3.79
N ASP A 576 14.32 -32.62 3.09
CA ASP A 576 15.72 -32.88 2.78
C ASP A 576 15.98 -32.52 1.31
N VAL A 577 16.96 -31.65 1.07
CA VAL A 577 17.40 -31.23 -0.27
C VAL A 577 18.83 -31.70 -0.53
N THR A 578 19.03 -32.44 -1.61
CA THR A 578 20.33 -33.02 -1.99
C THR A 578 20.87 -32.35 -3.25
N LEU A 579 22.13 -31.91 -3.17
CA LEU A 579 22.89 -31.33 -4.28
C LEU A 579 24.16 -32.13 -4.54
N VAL A 580 24.67 -32.06 -5.78
CA VAL A 580 26.01 -32.52 -6.15
C VAL A 580 26.90 -31.31 -6.39
N LEU A 581 27.82 -31.02 -5.47
CA LEU A 581 28.71 -29.86 -5.51
C LEU A 581 29.96 -30.11 -6.37
N ASN A 582 29.78 -30.53 -7.63
CA ASN A 582 30.88 -30.66 -8.60
C ASN A 582 31.34 -29.28 -9.11
N THR A 583 31.88 -28.48 -8.19
CA THR A 583 32.23 -27.07 -8.38
C THR A 583 33.66 -26.80 -7.89
N ARG A 584 34.15 -25.58 -8.14
CA ARG A 584 35.45 -25.13 -7.62
C ARG A 584 35.45 -25.18 -6.08
N ALA A 585 36.60 -25.52 -5.49
CA ALA A 585 36.73 -25.79 -4.05
C ALA A 585 36.26 -24.64 -3.13
N ASP A 586 36.47 -23.40 -3.54
CA ASP A 586 35.97 -22.21 -2.82
C ASP A 586 34.44 -22.10 -2.85
N ILE A 587 33.81 -22.38 -3.99
CA ILE A 587 32.35 -22.41 -4.13
C ILE A 587 31.77 -23.56 -3.30
N LYS A 588 32.39 -24.74 -3.36
CA LYS A 588 32.01 -25.88 -2.53
C LYS A 588 32.07 -25.53 -1.04
N GLN A 589 33.15 -24.89 -0.59
CA GLN A 589 33.32 -24.44 0.78
C GLN A 589 32.26 -23.39 1.18
N GLU A 590 31.84 -22.51 0.28
CA GLU A 590 30.74 -21.57 0.53
C GLU A 590 29.40 -22.27 0.76
N TRP A 591 29.07 -23.28 -0.04
CA TRP A 591 27.86 -24.08 0.15
C TRP A 591 27.90 -24.92 1.43
N GLU A 592 29.05 -25.54 1.74
CA GLU A 592 29.25 -26.26 3.01
C GLU A 592 29.26 -25.34 4.24
N ASN A 593 29.42 -24.03 4.04
CA ASN A 593 29.37 -23.03 5.09
C ASN A 593 27.98 -22.46 5.36
N LEU A 594 26.93 -22.94 4.68
CA LEU A 594 25.56 -22.63 5.07
C LEU A 594 25.34 -23.01 6.54
N ARG A 595 24.71 -22.10 7.28
CA ARG A 595 24.46 -22.19 8.71
C ARG A 595 22.97 -22.32 8.99
N ARG A 596 22.65 -22.72 10.21
CA ARG A 596 21.29 -22.70 10.70
C ARG A 596 20.71 -21.29 10.54
N HIS A 597 19.44 -21.21 10.14
CA HIS A 597 18.73 -19.95 9.87
C HIS A 597 19.10 -19.25 8.55
N ASP A 598 20.07 -19.74 7.78
CA ASP A 598 20.28 -19.22 6.43
C ASP A 598 19.05 -19.52 5.55
N ILE A 599 18.58 -18.50 4.84
CA ILE A 599 17.42 -18.63 3.95
C ILE A 599 17.90 -19.03 2.54
N CYS A 600 17.25 -20.02 1.96
CA CYS A 600 17.41 -20.42 0.57
C CYS A 600 16.07 -20.38 -0.17
N PHE A 601 16.11 -20.44 -1.50
CA PHE A 601 14.94 -20.49 -2.37
C PHE A 601 14.98 -21.74 -3.24
N LEU A 602 13.89 -22.50 -3.19
CA LEU A 602 13.58 -23.62 -4.05
C LEU A 602 12.88 -23.09 -5.29
N ILE A 603 13.41 -23.37 -6.47
CA ILE A 603 12.94 -22.82 -7.74
C ILE A 603 12.67 -23.97 -8.71
N THR A 604 11.58 -23.83 -9.46
CA THR A 604 11.19 -24.72 -10.55
C THR A 604 11.27 -23.97 -11.87
N CYS A 605 12.11 -24.46 -12.79
CA CYS A 605 12.12 -24.03 -14.19
C CYS A 605 11.66 -25.15 -15.12
N LYS A 606 10.69 -24.85 -15.98
CA LYS A 606 10.19 -25.68 -17.09
C LYS A 606 10.42 -24.95 -18.42
N PRO A 607 11.67 -24.86 -18.90
CA PRO A 607 12.01 -24.08 -20.09
C PRO A 607 11.40 -24.68 -21.36
N LEU A 608 10.91 -23.79 -22.23
CA LEU A 608 10.49 -24.10 -23.61
C LEU A 608 11.55 -23.74 -24.65
N THR A 609 12.67 -23.16 -24.22
CA THR A 609 13.75 -22.68 -25.08
C THR A 609 14.74 -23.80 -25.39
N LYS A 610 15.18 -23.88 -26.65
CA LYS A 610 16.14 -24.90 -27.07
C LYS A 610 17.54 -24.63 -26.53
N VAL A 611 18.32 -25.69 -26.39
CA VAL A 611 19.75 -25.63 -26.05
C VAL A 611 20.48 -24.62 -26.93
N GLY A 612 21.23 -23.71 -26.32
CA GLY A 612 22.00 -22.67 -27.01
C GLY A 612 21.26 -21.34 -27.24
N THR A 613 19.99 -21.22 -26.84
CA THR A 613 19.24 -19.96 -26.94
C THR A 613 19.85 -18.89 -26.02
N THR A 614 20.06 -17.67 -26.56
CA THR A 614 20.56 -16.51 -25.82
C THR A 614 19.43 -15.71 -25.20
N TYR A 615 19.65 -15.16 -24.00
CA TYR A 615 18.70 -14.27 -23.32
C TYR A 615 18.69 -12.86 -23.89
N ASP A 616 17.51 -12.27 -23.99
CA ASP A 616 17.30 -10.84 -24.24
C ASP A 616 16.80 -10.18 -22.95
N TYR A 617 17.69 -9.43 -22.27
CA TYR A 617 17.37 -8.72 -21.03
C TYR A 617 16.31 -7.61 -21.19
N ARG A 618 15.86 -7.34 -22.42
CA ARG A 618 14.77 -6.40 -22.71
C ARG A 618 13.40 -7.10 -22.75
N GLN A 619 13.37 -8.43 -22.77
CA GLN A 619 12.15 -9.23 -22.76
C GLN A 619 11.86 -9.71 -21.33
N PRO A 620 10.60 -10.05 -21.01
CA PRO A 620 10.24 -10.57 -19.69
C PRO A 620 11.09 -11.78 -19.30
N PHE A 621 11.52 -11.84 -18.05
CA PHE A 621 12.41 -12.89 -17.53
C PHE A 621 11.72 -14.27 -17.50
N ILE A 622 10.53 -14.36 -16.90
CA ILE A 622 9.82 -15.62 -16.65
C ILE A 622 9.69 -16.50 -17.91
N PRO A 623 9.19 -16.01 -19.06
CA PRO A 623 9.02 -16.85 -20.26
C PRO A 623 10.33 -17.33 -20.87
N GLN A 624 11.42 -16.58 -20.67
CA GLN A 624 12.72 -16.94 -21.24
C GLN A 624 13.37 -18.14 -20.53
N VAL A 625 13.20 -18.22 -19.21
CA VAL A 625 13.76 -19.30 -18.39
C VAL A 625 12.73 -20.39 -18.07
N GLY A 626 11.45 -20.13 -18.33
CA GLY A 626 10.34 -21.02 -17.98
C GLY A 626 10.15 -21.14 -16.46
N LEU A 627 10.34 -20.06 -15.70
CA LEU A 627 10.14 -20.10 -14.25
C LEU A 627 8.67 -20.41 -13.93
N THR A 628 8.43 -21.39 -13.07
CA THR A 628 7.08 -21.85 -12.72
C THR A 628 6.78 -21.64 -11.24
N TYR A 629 7.70 -22.00 -10.34
CA TYR A 629 7.49 -21.89 -8.89
C TYR A 629 8.72 -21.36 -8.18
N VAL A 630 8.48 -20.61 -7.10
CA VAL A 630 9.47 -20.17 -6.11
C VAL A 630 8.91 -20.40 -4.71
N ARG A 631 9.66 -21.11 -3.86
CA ARG A 631 9.33 -21.29 -2.44
C ARG A 631 10.57 -21.01 -1.59
N GLY A 632 10.41 -20.30 -0.48
CA GLY A 632 11.49 -20.08 0.48
C GLY A 632 11.63 -21.26 1.45
N CYS A 633 12.86 -21.47 1.93
CA CYS A 633 13.16 -22.42 2.98
C CYS A 633 14.27 -21.90 3.89
N GLU A 634 14.32 -22.41 5.13
CA GLU A 634 15.33 -22.04 6.13
C GLU A 634 16.18 -23.26 6.48
N ILE A 635 17.51 -23.13 6.44
CA ILE A 635 18.42 -24.22 6.76
C ILE A 635 18.27 -24.62 8.24
N GLU A 636 17.91 -25.89 8.50
CA GLU A 636 18.04 -26.51 9.83
C GLU A 636 19.50 -26.92 10.06
N GLY A 637 20.11 -27.53 9.04
CA GLY A 637 21.53 -27.86 9.01
C GLY A 637 21.87 -28.93 7.96
N MET A 638 23.16 -29.16 7.76
CA MET A 638 23.66 -30.20 6.85
C MET A 638 23.57 -31.58 7.51
N LEU A 639 23.22 -32.60 6.74
CA LEU A 639 23.14 -33.98 7.23
C LEU A 639 24.50 -34.69 7.18
N ASN A 640 24.77 -35.51 8.18
CA ASN A 640 25.88 -36.45 8.18
C ASN A 640 25.51 -37.75 7.42
N ILE A 641 26.45 -38.69 7.36
CA ILE A 641 26.27 -39.99 6.70
C ILE A 641 25.15 -40.83 7.36
N ASP A 642 24.87 -40.59 8.65
CA ASP A 642 23.82 -41.27 9.41
C ASP A 642 22.44 -40.61 9.27
N GLY A 643 22.30 -39.58 8.43
CA GLY A 643 21.05 -38.84 8.23
C GLY A 643 20.64 -37.92 9.40
N ARG A 644 21.58 -37.59 10.29
CA ARG A 644 21.39 -36.65 11.40
C ARG A 644 21.94 -35.27 11.05
N VAL A 645 21.28 -34.23 11.54
CA VAL A 645 21.73 -32.84 11.38
C VAL A 645 23.02 -32.63 12.17
N ILE A 646 24.01 -32.01 11.53
CA ILE A 646 25.30 -31.67 12.14
C ILE A 646 25.10 -30.42 13.00
N GLU A 647 25.42 -30.53 14.30
CA GLU A 647 25.32 -29.41 15.24
C GLU A 647 26.42 -28.37 15.01
N GLU A 648 26.06 -27.09 15.16
CA GLU A 648 27.00 -25.98 15.08
C GLU A 648 27.88 -25.92 16.34
N GLY A 649 29.20 -25.80 16.17
CA GLY A 649 30.15 -25.62 17.29
C GLY A 649 30.98 -26.86 17.65
N VAL A 650 30.89 -27.96 16.91
CA VAL A 650 31.84 -29.09 17.05
C VAL A 650 33.18 -28.69 16.38
N ASP A 651 34.28 -28.75 17.14
CA ASP A 651 35.62 -28.33 16.68
C ASP A 651 36.14 -29.13 15.46
N GLU A 652 35.64 -30.35 15.25
CA GLU A 652 35.97 -31.18 14.09
C GLU A 652 34.83 -31.15 13.06
N LYS A 653 35.05 -30.41 11.96
CA LYS A 653 34.15 -30.47 10.79
C LYS A 653 34.17 -31.89 10.23
N PRO A 654 33.01 -32.56 10.09
CA PRO A 654 32.97 -33.91 9.53
C PRO A 654 33.53 -33.91 8.10
N VAL A 655 34.43 -34.85 7.82
CA VAL A 655 35.02 -35.02 6.48
C VAL A 655 34.06 -35.84 5.63
N PHE A 656 33.45 -35.21 4.65
CA PHE A 656 32.55 -35.88 3.72
C PHE A 656 33.32 -36.53 2.57
N SER A 657 33.04 -37.80 2.30
CA SER A 657 33.49 -38.47 1.08
C SER A 657 32.59 -38.07 -0.10
N GLY A 658 33.18 -37.55 -1.19
CA GLY A 658 32.48 -37.17 -2.42
C GLY A 658 31.93 -35.74 -2.44
N ASP A 659 31.13 -35.45 -3.47
CA ASP A 659 30.59 -34.10 -3.76
C ASP A 659 29.10 -33.94 -3.43
N THR A 660 28.42 -35.03 -3.06
CA THR A 660 27.01 -35.00 -2.67
C THR A 660 26.86 -34.43 -1.27
N ARG A 661 25.95 -33.47 -1.10
CA ARG A 661 25.59 -32.88 0.20
C ARG A 661 24.07 -32.83 0.32
N THR A 662 23.57 -33.07 1.52
CA THR A 662 22.14 -32.99 1.83
C THR A 662 21.94 -32.04 2.99
N TRP A 663 21.01 -31.11 2.84
CA TRP A 663 20.58 -30.22 3.91
C TRP A 663 19.15 -30.53 4.30
N ARG A 664 18.88 -30.47 5.60
CA ARG A 664 17.52 -30.41 6.11
C ARG A 664 17.09 -28.96 6.22
N VAL A 665 15.89 -28.67 5.75
CA VAL A 665 15.32 -27.33 5.68
C VAL A 665 13.92 -27.29 6.27
N TRP A 666 13.57 -26.15 6.87
CA TRP A 666 12.22 -25.80 7.26
C TRP A 666 11.52 -25.12 6.09
N LEU A 667 10.28 -25.52 5.82
CA LEU A 667 9.38 -24.87 4.87
C LEU A 667 8.37 -24.03 5.64
N ASP A 668 7.84 -22.98 5.00
CA ASP A 668 6.77 -22.17 5.59
C ASP A 668 5.48 -23.01 5.71
N PRO A 669 4.94 -23.20 6.94
CA PRO A 669 3.77 -24.05 7.13
C PRO A 669 2.48 -23.49 6.51
N ASN A 670 2.32 -22.17 6.47
CA ASN A 670 1.17 -21.53 5.84
C ASN A 670 1.21 -21.75 4.32
N GLN A 671 2.38 -21.55 3.70
CA GLN A 671 2.56 -21.80 2.27
C GLN A 671 2.34 -23.28 1.93
N TYR A 672 2.86 -24.19 2.74
CA TYR A 672 2.64 -25.63 2.56
C TYR A 672 1.15 -25.99 2.61
N GLN A 673 0.42 -25.45 3.58
CA GLN A 673 -1.02 -25.68 3.69
C GLN A 673 -1.79 -25.16 2.47
N ALA A 674 -1.43 -23.98 1.96
CA ALA A 674 -2.03 -23.40 0.76
C ALA A 674 -1.72 -24.23 -0.50
N ASP A 675 -0.47 -24.67 -0.67
CA ASP A 675 -0.06 -25.49 -1.81
C ASP A 675 -0.77 -26.84 -1.82
N ILE A 676 -0.89 -27.52 -0.67
CA ILE A 676 -1.62 -28.78 -0.56
C ILE A 676 -3.11 -28.60 -0.87
N GLN A 677 -3.71 -27.48 -0.43
CA GLN A 677 -5.10 -27.17 -0.81
C GLN A 677 -5.26 -26.96 -2.32
N ALA A 678 -4.32 -26.28 -2.97
CA ALA A 678 -4.31 -26.13 -4.43
C ALA A 678 -4.16 -27.49 -5.13
N THR A 679 -3.29 -28.37 -4.64
CA THR A 679 -3.14 -29.74 -5.17
C THR A 679 -4.42 -30.55 -5.02
N LEU A 680 -5.12 -30.45 -3.88
CA LEU A 680 -6.43 -31.09 -3.69
C LEU A 680 -7.50 -30.54 -4.66
N ASN A 681 -7.35 -29.30 -5.12
CA ASN A 681 -8.21 -28.66 -6.11
C ASN A 681 -7.79 -28.94 -7.56
N GLY A 682 -6.76 -29.77 -7.79
CA GLY A 682 -6.35 -30.23 -9.12
C GLY A 682 -5.08 -29.60 -9.68
N SER A 683 -4.40 -28.71 -8.94
CA SER A 683 -3.07 -28.23 -9.30
C SER A 683 -2.01 -29.34 -9.13
N GLU A 684 -0.86 -29.22 -9.79
CA GLU A 684 0.25 -30.15 -9.55
C GLU A 684 0.86 -29.96 -8.14
N ASP A 685 1.50 -31.00 -7.62
CA ASP A 685 2.22 -30.90 -6.35
C ASP A 685 3.56 -30.15 -6.57
N VAL A 686 3.61 -28.90 -6.11
CA VAL A 686 4.76 -28.01 -6.23
C VAL A 686 6.03 -28.66 -5.66
N TYR A 687 5.92 -29.44 -4.58
CA TYR A 687 7.06 -30.01 -3.86
C TYR A 687 7.76 -31.15 -4.60
N ASP A 688 7.15 -31.67 -5.67
CA ASP A 688 7.77 -32.65 -6.56
C ASP A 688 8.43 -32.02 -7.82
N THR A 689 8.42 -30.69 -7.93
CA THR A 689 8.86 -29.99 -9.16
C THR A 689 10.22 -29.30 -9.07
N PHE A 690 10.72 -29.04 -7.85
CA PHE A 690 11.91 -28.20 -7.66
C PHE A 690 13.16 -28.78 -8.34
N ASN A 691 13.87 -27.93 -9.08
CA ASN A 691 15.09 -28.33 -9.79
C ASN A 691 16.28 -27.39 -9.58
N ILE A 692 16.11 -26.29 -8.85
CA ILE A 692 17.17 -25.35 -8.47
C ILE A 692 17.04 -25.01 -6.98
N LEU A 693 18.16 -25.03 -6.26
CA LEU A 693 18.30 -24.43 -4.93
C LEU A 693 19.20 -23.18 -5.06
N MET A 694 18.72 -22.04 -4.61
CA MET A 694 19.46 -20.77 -4.59
C MET A 694 19.70 -20.32 -3.15
N ARG A 695 20.97 -20.00 -2.83
CA ARG A 695 21.35 -19.33 -1.57
C ARG A 695 21.55 -17.84 -1.83
N ARG A 696 21.47 -17.03 -0.78
CA ARG A 696 21.73 -15.58 -0.83
C ARG A 696 22.96 -15.21 0.01
N LYS A 697 23.40 -13.95 -0.07
CA LYS A 697 24.50 -13.45 0.80
C LYS A 697 23.97 -13.26 2.22
N PRO A 698 24.62 -13.80 3.28
CA PRO A 698 24.07 -13.75 4.64
C PRO A 698 23.74 -12.34 5.15
N LYS A 699 24.52 -11.32 4.77
CA LYS A 699 24.30 -9.92 5.20
C LYS A 699 23.03 -9.29 4.64
N GLU A 700 22.53 -9.80 3.51
CA GLU A 700 21.37 -9.30 2.75
C GLU A 700 20.16 -10.24 2.95
N ASN A 701 20.25 -11.22 3.86
CA ASN A 701 19.33 -12.35 3.92
C ASN A 701 18.69 -12.55 5.30
N ASN A 702 18.48 -11.46 6.04
CA ASN A 702 17.85 -11.48 7.37
C ASN A 702 16.34 -11.22 7.32
N PHE A 703 15.75 -11.12 6.13
CA PHE A 703 14.41 -10.55 5.96
C PHE A 703 13.33 -11.34 6.71
N LYS A 704 13.35 -12.69 6.62
CA LYS A 704 12.37 -13.55 7.29
C LYS A 704 12.43 -13.39 8.81
N ALA A 705 13.62 -13.31 9.40
CA ALA A 705 13.79 -13.15 10.85
C ALA A 705 13.22 -11.80 11.33
N VAL A 706 13.42 -10.73 10.55
CA VAL A 706 12.82 -9.41 10.83
C VAL A 706 11.30 -9.48 10.72
N LEU A 707 10.76 -10.08 9.66
CA LEU A 707 9.30 -10.22 9.46
C LEU A 707 8.66 -11.06 10.57
N GLU A 708 9.28 -12.16 10.96
CA GLU A 708 8.86 -13.01 12.08
C GLU A 708 8.84 -12.22 13.39
N THR A 709 9.89 -11.44 13.66
CA THR A 709 9.96 -10.57 14.85
C THR A 709 8.84 -9.53 14.86
N ILE A 710 8.56 -8.88 13.72
CA ILE A 710 7.47 -7.89 13.63
C ILE A 710 6.11 -8.58 13.84
N ARG A 711 5.91 -9.77 13.27
CA ARG A 711 4.69 -10.58 13.48
C ARG A 711 4.52 -10.98 14.94
N ASP A 712 5.59 -11.42 15.60
CA ASP A 712 5.57 -11.77 17.02
C ASP A 712 5.23 -10.55 17.88
N LEU A 713 5.82 -9.38 17.58
CA LEU A 713 5.49 -8.12 18.26
C LEU A 713 4.00 -7.78 18.13
N MET A 714 3.38 -7.99 16.96
CA MET A 714 1.95 -7.77 16.74
C MET A 714 1.06 -8.74 17.51
N ASN A 715 1.55 -9.94 17.85
CA ASN A 715 0.83 -10.93 18.67
C ASN A 715 1.00 -10.68 20.18
N THR A 716 1.97 -9.85 20.57
CA THR A 716 2.15 -9.43 21.96
C THR A 716 1.38 -8.13 22.25
N ASN A 717 1.04 -7.91 23.51
CA ASN A 717 0.70 -6.56 23.97
C ASN A 717 1.99 -5.74 23.89
N ALA A 718 2.19 -5.02 22.79
CA ALA A 718 3.39 -4.21 22.57
C ALA A 718 3.42 -3.05 23.59
N VAL A 719 3.98 -3.33 24.77
CA VAL A 719 4.07 -2.37 25.87
C VAL A 719 5.22 -1.41 25.57
N VAL A 720 4.88 -0.32 24.89
CA VAL A 720 5.71 0.89 24.85
C VAL A 720 5.44 1.74 26.09
N PRO A 721 6.41 2.52 26.60
CA PRO A 721 6.14 3.46 27.68
C PRO A 721 5.03 4.43 27.30
N ASP A 722 4.04 4.65 28.18
CA ASP A 722 2.87 5.49 27.90
C ASP A 722 3.22 6.91 27.41
N TRP A 723 4.35 7.46 27.87
CA TRP A 723 4.84 8.78 27.49
C TRP A 723 5.51 8.83 26.10
N LEU A 724 5.72 7.67 25.45
CA LEU A 724 6.24 7.56 24.08
C LEU A 724 5.18 7.16 23.07
N GLN A 725 4.09 6.52 23.49
CA GLN A 725 3.11 5.93 22.56
C GLN A 725 2.57 6.97 21.58
N ASP A 726 2.06 8.10 22.07
CA ASP A 726 1.52 9.17 21.21
C ASP A 726 2.58 9.74 20.26
N LEU A 727 3.82 9.87 20.74
CA LEU A 727 4.94 10.38 19.93
C LEU A 727 5.34 9.43 18.80
N ILE A 728 5.37 8.12 19.07
CA ILE A 728 5.64 7.08 18.04
C ILE A 728 4.56 7.13 16.96
N LEU A 729 3.31 7.35 17.36
CA LEU A 729 2.17 7.44 16.44
C LEU A 729 2.04 8.81 15.76
N GLY A 730 2.90 9.78 16.10
CA GLY A 730 2.90 11.13 15.51
C GLY A 730 1.81 12.06 16.03
N TYR A 731 1.24 11.75 17.19
CA TYR A 731 0.21 12.55 17.86
C TYR A 731 0.78 13.35 19.03
N GLY A 732 0.01 14.35 19.46
CA GLY A 732 0.31 15.13 20.65
C GLY A 732 1.42 16.18 20.46
N ASP A 733 1.97 16.62 21.58
CA ASP A 733 3.08 17.59 21.62
C ASP A 733 4.42 16.85 21.48
N PRO A 734 5.24 17.14 20.45
CA PRO A 734 6.58 16.56 20.29
C PRO A 734 7.50 16.76 21.50
N ALA A 735 7.27 17.81 22.31
CA ALA A 735 8.06 18.10 23.50
C ALA A 735 7.56 17.36 24.76
N SER A 736 6.50 16.56 24.68
CA SER A 736 5.91 15.88 25.85
C SER A 736 6.88 14.93 26.56
N ALA A 737 7.77 14.25 25.81
CA ALA A 737 8.82 13.39 26.34
C ALA A 737 10.13 14.12 26.69
N HIS A 738 10.20 15.45 26.52
CA HIS A 738 11.37 16.20 26.92
C HIS A 738 11.56 16.12 28.44
N TYR A 739 12.81 15.95 28.91
CA TYR A 739 13.10 15.71 30.33
C TYR A 739 12.57 16.80 31.28
N THR A 740 12.28 18.02 30.80
CA THR A 740 11.67 19.09 31.59
C THR A 740 10.18 18.89 31.84
N ASN A 741 9.50 18.13 30.98
CA ASN A 741 8.05 17.89 31.01
C ASN A 741 7.72 16.53 31.65
N MET A 742 8.75 15.70 31.89
CA MET A 742 8.63 14.40 32.54
C MET A 742 8.32 14.52 34.03
N LYS A 743 7.29 13.81 34.50
CA LYS A 743 6.86 13.81 35.91
C LYS A 743 7.93 13.26 36.87
N ASN A 744 8.78 12.37 36.38
CA ASN A 744 9.87 11.71 37.12
C ASN A 744 11.24 12.40 36.93
N LYS A 745 11.25 13.71 36.68
CA LYS A 745 12.48 14.50 36.59
C LYS A 745 13.34 14.34 37.85
N ILE A 746 14.60 13.99 37.66
CA ILE A 746 15.57 13.85 38.75
C ILE A 746 16.13 15.24 39.11
N PRO A 747 15.91 15.74 40.34
CA PRO A 747 16.33 17.09 40.73
C PRO A 747 17.82 17.17 41.06
N THR A 748 18.43 16.06 41.44
CA THR A 748 19.85 15.98 41.85
C THR A 748 20.48 14.81 41.13
N LEU A 749 21.50 15.12 40.33
CA LEU A 749 22.30 14.14 39.61
C LEU A 749 23.73 14.28 40.10
N ASP A 750 24.37 13.14 40.38
CA ASP A 750 25.81 13.07 40.55
C ASP A 750 26.43 13.07 39.15
N TRP A 751 27.14 14.13 38.81
CA TRP A 751 27.80 14.28 37.51
C TRP A 751 29.17 13.60 37.48
N ASN A 752 29.61 13.00 38.59
CA ASN A 752 30.89 12.28 38.70
C ASN A 752 32.06 13.10 38.13
N ASP A 753 32.72 12.56 37.11
CA ASP A 753 33.88 13.11 36.42
C ASP A 753 33.52 13.87 35.13
N THR A 754 32.24 14.18 34.90
CA THR A 754 31.79 14.95 33.72
C THR A 754 32.51 16.30 33.62
N PHE A 755 32.72 16.97 34.76
CA PHE A 755 33.43 18.26 34.79
C PHE A 755 34.82 18.08 35.40
N ILE A 756 35.83 18.51 34.65
CA ILE A 756 37.25 18.47 35.04
C ILE A 756 37.51 19.38 36.25
N ASP A 757 36.87 20.55 36.28
CA ASP A 757 36.95 21.51 37.38
C ASP A 757 35.70 22.41 37.39
N VAL A 758 35.63 23.32 38.37
CA VAL A 758 34.52 24.27 38.53
C VAL A 758 34.43 25.25 37.37
N LYS A 759 35.54 25.56 36.69
CA LYS A 759 35.52 26.47 35.54
C LYS A 759 34.83 25.78 34.37
N HIS A 760 35.13 24.50 34.13
CA HIS A 760 34.42 23.67 33.17
C HIS A 760 32.92 23.61 33.52
N LEU A 761 32.56 23.29 34.77
CA LEU A 761 31.16 23.27 35.21
C LEU A 761 30.45 24.61 34.97
N ARG A 762 31.12 25.74 35.25
CA ARG A 762 30.58 27.09 34.97
C ARG A 762 30.43 27.40 33.50
N ALA A 763 31.38 26.98 32.67
CA ALA A 763 31.31 27.16 31.24
C ALA A 763 30.19 26.32 30.59
N SER A 764 29.88 25.14 31.16
CA SER A 764 28.85 24.23 30.63
C SER A 764 27.42 24.72 30.84
N PHE A 765 27.18 25.64 31.80
CA PHE A 765 25.86 26.20 32.07
C PHE A 765 25.90 27.75 32.08
N PRO A 766 26.15 28.39 30.92
CA PRO A 766 26.40 29.83 30.85
C PRO A 766 25.20 30.68 31.29
N ASP A 767 23.99 30.19 31.05
CA ASP A 767 22.74 30.89 31.39
C ASP A 767 22.26 30.62 32.83
N TYR A 768 22.99 29.82 33.61
CA TYR A 768 22.60 29.44 34.97
C TYR A 768 23.57 29.98 36.02
N LYS A 769 23.01 30.41 37.16
CA LYS A 769 23.81 30.81 38.32
C LYS A 769 24.17 29.59 39.16
N ILE A 770 25.44 29.21 39.12
CA ILE A 770 25.95 28.08 39.92
C ILE A 770 26.21 28.52 41.36
N ARG A 771 25.62 27.78 42.30
CA ARG A 771 25.81 27.95 43.74
C ARG A 771 26.29 26.63 44.34
N ALA A 772 27.51 26.64 44.86
CA ALA A 772 28.05 25.50 45.61
C ALA A 772 27.34 25.38 46.99
N THR A 773 27.28 24.16 47.51
CA THR A 773 26.76 23.86 48.85
C THR A 773 27.75 24.23 49.96
N GLU A 774 29.06 24.17 49.68
CA GLU A 774 30.13 24.60 50.58
C GLU A 774 30.73 25.97 50.17
N ASP A 775 31.05 26.82 51.16
CA ASP A 775 31.67 28.14 50.92
C ASP A 775 33.18 28.06 50.61
N ASP A 776 33.84 26.99 51.05
CA ASP A 776 35.27 26.77 50.85
C ASP A 776 35.58 26.41 49.39
N ARG A 777 36.20 27.35 48.66
CA ARG A 777 36.56 27.19 47.25
C ARG A 777 37.58 26.09 46.99
N SER A 778 38.38 25.70 47.99
CA SER A 778 39.38 24.63 47.83
C SER A 778 38.74 23.25 47.67
N LYS A 779 37.49 23.10 48.13
CA LYS A 779 36.68 21.88 48.03
C LYS A 779 35.77 21.87 46.81
N HIS A 780 35.76 22.93 46.01
CA HIS A 780 35.06 22.93 44.73
C HIS A 780 35.92 22.15 43.73
N VAL A 781 35.99 20.84 43.89
CA VAL A 781 36.71 19.90 43.02
C VAL A 781 35.80 18.71 42.74
N PRO A 782 35.99 17.99 41.62
CA PRO A 782 35.16 16.82 41.30
C PRO A 782 35.24 15.72 42.38
N PRO A 783 34.21 14.87 42.51
CA PRO A 783 32.97 14.84 41.72
C PRO A 783 31.98 15.97 42.11
N PHE A 784 31.09 16.31 41.19
CA PHE A 784 30.12 17.42 41.36
C PHE A 784 28.66 16.98 41.36
#